data_AF-A0A0M1JX26-F1
#
_entry.id   AF-A0A0M1JX26-F1
#
_cell.length_a   1.000
_cell.length_b   1.000
_cell.length_c   1.000
_cell.angle_alpha   90.00
_cell.angle_beta   90.00
_cell.angle_gamma   90.00
#
_symmetry.space_group_name_H-M   'P 1'
#
loop_
_entity.id
_entity.type
_entity.pdbx_description
1 polymer ?
#
loop_
_entity_poly.entity_id
_entity_poly.type
_entity_poly.pdbx_seq_one_letter_code
_entity_poly.pdbx_strand_id
1 'polypeptide(L)'
;MTEAKTYKDTVNLPQTKFDMRANAVVREPEIQKFWADNQIYEQLSQNNPGPPFILHDGPPYANGNLHIGHALNKILKDIINRYQLLQGRKVRYVAGWDCHGLPIELKVLQAMKPEEREELTPLKLRQKAKKFALTTVKQQSKDFQRYGVWGDWENPYLSLLPEYEAAQIGVFGQMVLKGYIYRGRKPVHWSPSSQTALAEAELEYPEGHTSRSIYAAFPVTKLAPTVPEDWQQYLPNLSVAIWTTTPWTIPGNLAVSVNPDLNYALVETPEGKYWIVAAELVDRLCATLSTQLTVISTIKGQALEHCTYRHPLYDRESPVVIGGDYVTTESGTGLVHTAPGHGLEDYAVGLRYGLDIFAPVDGDGNFTEEAGQFAGLNVLDKGNEAVIAALKVAGSLLKEEPYVHKYPYDWRTKKPTIFRATEQWFASVEGFREEALKAIREVKWIPAQGENRITAMVSERSDWCISRQRAWGVPIPVFYEEETGEPLLNEETIAYVQAVIAQKGSDAWWLMATEALLPESYRNNGKKYRKGTDTMDVWFDSGSSWAAVAKQRPGLVYPVDMYLEGSDQHRGWFQSSLLTSVANNGVAPYKQVLTHGFVLDEQGRKMSKSIGNVVDPAIVINGGKNQKEEPAYGADVLRLWVSSVDYSSDVPLGKNILKQMADIYRKIRNTARFLIGNLHDFDPAKDAIAYDDLPELDRYMLHRMTEVFAEVTDAFETYQFFRFFQTVQNFCVVDLSNFYLDIAKDRLYISATDSYRRRSCQTVLAIALENLAKAIAPVLCHMAEDIWQNLPYSTPYKSVFQAGWVQVEDEWKHPEMSELWQKLRKVRGEVNQVMEEARKNKAIGSSLEAKVLLYVSDTELRENLAKMNPATDAATDAATDAAMDAAMDAATDAATDAATDAATDAAEPTPLNSEFSKASLNPEKIWKTILEVLSDYPDYAGKFFTEYQRVLVMVMLLAIASLALYITIAVINTLNEIFLAEGFFKSVGLGYLIWFGYRYLLKAATRKELSEFIRYWTEEILGKPSVKEIAPEPGLEISDSALEIAPEPATENTPEIPSLLKEKLLQRANRGSQKLEVRDEFPIQEAMLNPPTPVEETKNSPTFIPLGNGVDELRYLLIASQVELVDSAANFEQLEYKMIADNLAIAVVNADGEKCDRCWNYSPTVGQSSEDPTICDRCVAALAGEF
;
A
#
# COMPACT_ATOMS: atom_id res chain seq x y z
N MET A 1 -49.01 -52.40 -4.80
CA MET A 1 -47.77 -51.60 -4.75
C MET A 1 -48.03 -50.36 -5.57
N THR A 2 -48.27 -49.24 -4.91
CA THR A 2 -48.21 -47.91 -5.54
C THR A 2 -46.75 -47.60 -5.87
N GLU A 3 -46.49 -46.91 -6.98
CA GLU A 3 -45.15 -46.42 -7.29
C GLU A 3 -44.71 -45.42 -6.20
N ALA A 4 -43.43 -45.43 -5.84
CA ALA A 4 -42.90 -44.50 -4.86
C ALA A 4 -42.95 -43.07 -5.43
N LYS A 5 -43.75 -42.18 -4.82
CA LYS A 5 -43.81 -40.75 -5.16
C LYS A 5 -42.39 -40.16 -5.04
N THR A 6 -41.89 -39.56 -6.11
CA THR A 6 -40.55 -38.94 -6.12
C THR A 6 -40.65 -37.47 -5.66
N TYR A 7 -40.54 -37.20 -4.36
CA TYR A 7 -40.70 -35.84 -3.82
C TYR A 7 -39.64 -34.82 -4.26
N LYS A 8 -38.55 -35.26 -4.91
CA LYS A 8 -37.45 -34.41 -5.35
C LYS A 8 -37.91 -33.20 -6.17
N ASP A 9 -38.91 -33.39 -7.03
CA ASP A 9 -39.40 -32.34 -7.93
C ASP A 9 -40.41 -31.39 -7.25
N THR A 10 -40.72 -31.62 -5.96
CA THR A 10 -41.56 -30.76 -5.10
C THR A 10 -40.74 -29.80 -4.22
N VAL A 11 -39.43 -29.72 -4.45
CA VAL A 11 -38.46 -28.96 -3.65
C VAL A 11 -37.99 -27.75 -4.45
N ASN A 12 -38.00 -26.57 -3.81
CA ASN A 12 -37.68 -25.28 -4.42
C ASN A 12 -36.16 -25.10 -4.62
N LEU A 13 -35.56 -25.87 -5.54
CA LEU A 13 -34.12 -25.86 -5.80
C LEU A 13 -33.66 -24.55 -6.50
N PRO A 14 -32.41 -24.09 -6.28
CA PRO A 14 -31.93 -22.83 -6.86
C PRO A 14 -31.81 -22.88 -8.40
N GLN A 15 -32.36 -21.89 -9.09
CA GLN A 15 -32.34 -21.76 -10.55
C GLN A 15 -31.67 -20.46 -10.98
N THR A 16 -30.63 -20.50 -11.81
CA THR A 16 -30.00 -19.28 -12.34
C THR A 16 -29.21 -19.54 -13.61
N LYS A 17 -29.15 -18.50 -14.47
CA LYS A 17 -28.27 -18.42 -15.65
C LYS A 17 -26.86 -17.95 -15.30
N PHE A 18 -26.63 -17.49 -14.06
CA PHE A 18 -25.32 -17.07 -13.56
C PHE A 18 -24.41 -18.28 -13.38
N ASP A 19 -23.43 -18.41 -14.28
CA ASP A 19 -22.50 -19.55 -14.30
C ASP A 19 -21.61 -19.60 -13.06
N MET A 20 -21.32 -20.82 -12.58
CA MET A 20 -20.38 -21.05 -11.47
C MET A 20 -18.94 -20.64 -11.82
N ARG A 21 -18.57 -20.69 -13.10
CA ARG A 21 -17.28 -20.19 -13.62
C ARG A 21 -17.53 -18.86 -14.33
N ALA A 22 -16.71 -17.85 -14.06
CA ALA A 22 -16.88 -16.54 -14.68
C ALA A 22 -16.56 -16.48 -16.18
N ASN A 23 -15.84 -17.49 -16.72
CA ASN A 23 -15.39 -17.52 -18.12
C ASN A 23 -14.73 -16.20 -18.58
N ALA A 24 -13.91 -15.62 -17.69
CA ALA A 24 -13.48 -14.22 -17.70
C ALA A 24 -12.84 -13.73 -19.01
N VAL A 25 -12.16 -14.61 -19.76
CA VAL A 25 -11.59 -14.31 -21.09
C VAL A 25 -12.65 -13.81 -22.08
N VAL A 26 -13.89 -14.30 -21.97
CA VAL A 26 -15.02 -13.92 -22.82
C VAL A 26 -15.92 -12.91 -22.11
N ARG A 27 -16.26 -13.18 -20.84
CA ARG A 27 -17.27 -12.41 -20.11
C ARG A 27 -16.82 -11.00 -19.71
N GLU A 28 -15.55 -10.80 -19.35
CA GLU A 28 -15.05 -9.46 -19.01
C GLU A 28 -15.05 -8.52 -20.24
N PRO A 29 -14.58 -8.92 -21.44
CA PRO A 29 -14.74 -8.12 -22.66
C PRO A 29 -16.20 -7.81 -23.05
N GLU A 30 -17.14 -8.73 -22.86
CA GLU A 30 -18.57 -8.47 -23.09
C GLU A 30 -19.09 -7.35 -22.16
N ILE A 31 -18.72 -7.41 -20.88
CA ILE A 31 -19.09 -6.42 -19.86
C ILE A 31 -18.42 -5.06 -20.14
N GLN A 32 -17.13 -5.06 -20.51
CA GLN A 32 -16.41 -3.84 -20.92
C GLN A 32 -17.07 -3.20 -22.14
N LYS A 33 -17.49 -4.01 -23.13
CA LYS A 33 -18.25 -3.54 -24.29
C LYS A 33 -19.63 -2.99 -23.88
N PHE A 34 -20.35 -3.66 -23.00
CA PHE A 34 -21.65 -3.19 -22.49
C PHE A 34 -21.54 -1.82 -21.83
N TRP A 35 -20.51 -1.59 -21.00
CA TRP A 35 -20.27 -0.28 -20.36
C TRP A 35 -20.02 0.83 -21.38
N ALA A 36 -19.21 0.55 -22.43
CA ALA A 36 -18.91 1.50 -23.49
C ALA A 36 -20.14 1.78 -24.38
N ASP A 37 -20.84 0.74 -24.82
CA ASP A 37 -22.04 0.85 -25.67
C ASP A 37 -23.19 1.62 -24.97
N ASN A 38 -23.27 1.55 -23.63
CA ASN A 38 -24.25 2.30 -22.83
C ASN A 38 -23.70 3.61 -22.23
N GLN A 39 -22.43 3.94 -22.47
CA GLN A 39 -21.75 5.14 -21.97
C GLN A 39 -21.85 5.31 -20.44
N ILE A 40 -21.69 4.21 -19.69
CA ILE A 40 -21.91 4.18 -18.23
C ILE A 40 -20.92 5.10 -17.51
N TYR A 41 -19.63 5.05 -17.88
CA TYR A 41 -18.62 5.91 -17.28
C TYR A 41 -18.88 7.39 -17.56
N GLU A 42 -19.19 7.72 -18.81
CA GLU A 42 -19.38 9.09 -19.28
C GLU A 42 -20.60 9.73 -18.60
N GLN A 43 -21.71 8.99 -18.52
CA GLN A 43 -22.93 9.44 -17.83
C GLN A 43 -22.66 9.72 -16.35
N LEU A 44 -22.03 8.80 -15.62
CA LEU A 44 -21.75 9.00 -14.19
C LEU A 44 -20.72 10.11 -13.97
N SER A 45 -19.63 10.13 -14.75
CA SER A 45 -18.59 11.17 -14.71
C SER A 45 -19.15 12.58 -14.93
N GLN A 46 -20.17 12.74 -15.77
CA GLN A 46 -20.76 14.04 -16.12
C GLN A 46 -21.96 14.44 -15.23
N ASN A 47 -22.86 13.50 -14.97
CA ASN A 47 -24.22 13.78 -14.49
C ASN A 47 -24.44 13.46 -12.99
N ASN A 48 -23.50 12.77 -12.34
CA ASN A 48 -23.55 12.53 -10.90
C ASN A 48 -23.78 13.84 -10.11
N PRO A 49 -24.60 13.87 -9.04
CA PRO A 49 -25.03 15.13 -8.43
C PRO A 49 -23.93 15.87 -7.64
N GLY A 50 -22.93 15.14 -7.13
CA GLY A 50 -21.89 15.65 -6.26
C GLY A 50 -20.78 16.45 -6.95
N PRO A 51 -19.84 17.02 -6.17
CA PRO A 51 -18.73 17.80 -6.69
C PRO A 51 -17.77 16.94 -7.52
N PRO A 52 -16.97 17.55 -8.42
CA PRO A 52 -15.95 16.83 -9.17
C PRO A 52 -14.92 16.19 -8.22
N PHE A 53 -14.38 15.05 -8.64
CA PHE A 53 -13.21 14.43 -8.04
C PHE A 53 -12.13 14.26 -9.12
N ILE A 54 -10.94 14.80 -8.86
CA ILE A 54 -9.82 14.72 -9.80
C ILE A 54 -8.67 13.97 -9.12
N LEU A 55 -8.50 12.70 -9.50
CA LEU A 55 -7.23 11.99 -9.37
C LEU A 55 -6.45 12.28 -10.66
N HIS A 56 -5.35 13.03 -10.56
CA HIS A 56 -4.51 13.30 -11.72
C HIS A 56 -3.56 12.14 -11.96
N ASP A 57 -3.57 11.62 -13.18
CA ASP A 57 -2.80 10.46 -13.56
C ASP A 57 -1.33 10.84 -13.80
N GLY A 58 -0.38 10.27 -13.08
CA GLY A 58 1.03 10.38 -13.42
C GLY A 58 1.30 9.65 -14.74
N PRO A 59 2.01 10.29 -15.69
CA PRO A 59 2.07 9.81 -17.06
C PRO A 59 3.09 8.67 -17.19
N PRO A 60 2.70 7.40 -17.44
CA PRO A 60 3.64 6.34 -17.78
C PRO A 60 4.46 6.67 -19.04
N TYR A 61 5.72 6.24 -19.04
CA TYR A 61 6.58 6.37 -20.22
C TYR A 61 6.08 5.50 -21.39
N ALA A 62 5.95 6.10 -22.57
CA ALA A 62 5.58 5.44 -23.81
C ALA A 62 6.74 4.63 -24.44
N ASN A 63 7.43 3.78 -23.65
CA ASN A 63 8.69 3.13 -24.02
C ASN A 63 8.71 1.58 -24.11
N GLY A 64 7.60 0.90 -23.76
CA GLY A 64 7.51 -0.57 -23.80
C GLY A 64 6.18 -1.14 -23.31
N ASN A 65 6.11 -2.46 -23.16
CA ASN A 65 4.95 -3.16 -22.61
C ASN A 65 4.76 -2.81 -21.12
N LEU A 66 3.52 -2.87 -20.65
CA LEU A 66 3.21 -2.78 -19.23
C LEU A 66 3.76 -3.97 -18.43
N HIS A 67 3.88 -3.79 -17.13
CA HIS A 67 4.32 -4.80 -16.17
C HIS A 67 3.47 -4.72 -14.91
N ILE A 68 3.58 -5.69 -14.01
CA ILE A 68 2.70 -5.80 -12.84
C ILE A 68 2.63 -4.53 -11.95
N GLY A 69 3.73 -3.79 -11.77
CA GLY A 69 3.69 -2.48 -11.07
C GLY A 69 2.77 -1.43 -11.73
N HIS A 70 2.61 -1.43 -13.06
CA HIS A 70 1.64 -0.58 -13.75
C HIS A 70 0.20 -1.04 -13.50
N ALA A 71 -0.03 -2.35 -13.35
CA ALA A 71 -1.34 -2.88 -13.00
C ALA A 71 -1.72 -2.52 -11.56
N LEU A 72 -0.81 -2.70 -10.59
CA LEU A 72 -1.00 -2.24 -9.20
C LEU A 72 -1.40 -0.76 -9.16
N ASN A 73 -0.60 0.10 -9.78
CA ASN A 73 -0.83 1.54 -9.84
C ASN A 73 -2.22 1.91 -10.41
N LYS A 74 -2.53 1.42 -11.62
CA LYS A 74 -3.78 1.81 -12.31
C LYS A 74 -5.02 1.18 -11.71
N ILE A 75 -4.92 -0.02 -11.15
CA ILE A 75 -6.05 -0.64 -10.44
C ILE A 75 -6.34 0.13 -9.15
N LEU A 76 -5.33 0.54 -8.37
CA LEU A 76 -5.55 1.39 -7.18
C LEU A 76 -6.26 2.70 -7.55
N LYS A 77 -5.81 3.38 -8.62
CA LYS A 77 -6.48 4.60 -9.15
C LYS A 77 -7.95 4.33 -9.52
N ASP A 78 -8.22 3.22 -10.21
CA ASP A 78 -9.57 2.84 -10.65
C ASP A 78 -10.49 2.44 -9.49
N ILE A 79 -9.97 1.74 -8.47
CA ILE A 79 -10.70 1.39 -7.23
C ILE A 79 -11.18 2.68 -6.54
N ILE A 80 -10.28 3.67 -6.38
CA ILE A 80 -10.63 4.97 -5.80
C ILE A 80 -11.65 5.71 -6.67
N ASN A 81 -11.41 5.78 -7.98
CA ASN A 81 -12.31 6.45 -8.92
C ASN A 81 -13.72 5.83 -8.94
N ARG A 82 -13.83 4.50 -8.95
CA ARG A 82 -15.13 3.80 -8.92
C ARG A 82 -15.86 4.02 -7.59
N TYR A 83 -15.16 3.99 -6.46
CA TYR A 83 -15.75 4.34 -5.17
C TYR A 83 -16.30 5.77 -5.17
N GLN A 84 -15.54 6.75 -5.65
CA GLN A 84 -16.00 8.15 -5.74
C GLN A 84 -17.18 8.34 -6.72
N LEU A 85 -17.27 7.55 -7.81
CA LEU A 85 -18.45 7.52 -8.70
C LEU A 85 -19.70 6.97 -7.98
N LEU A 86 -19.56 5.89 -7.21
CA LEU A 86 -20.67 5.29 -6.44
C LEU A 86 -21.13 6.20 -5.29
N GLN A 87 -20.22 6.99 -4.71
CA GLN A 87 -20.50 8.11 -3.80
C GLN A 87 -21.14 9.33 -4.50
N GLY A 88 -21.55 9.19 -5.76
CA GLY A 88 -22.27 10.24 -6.49
C GLY A 88 -21.42 11.46 -6.86
N ARG A 89 -20.08 11.36 -6.93
CA ARG A 89 -19.20 12.46 -7.39
C ARG A 89 -18.90 12.38 -8.89
N LYS A 90 -18.57 13.53 -9.50
CA LYS A 90 -18.19 13.64 -10.92
C LYS A 90 -16.70 13.33 -11.11
N VAL A 91 -16.34 12.05 -11.24
CA VAL A 91 -14.94 11.66 -11.36
C VAL A 91 -14.37 11.98 -12.74
N ARG A 92 -13.34 12.84 -12.78
CA ARG A 92 -12.63 13.21 -14.00
C ARG A 92 -11.23 12.61 -13.98
N TYR A 93 -11.06 11.50 -14.68
CA TYR A 93 -9.79 10.78 -14.76
C TYR A 93 -9.33 10.76 -16.22
N VAL A 94 -8.30 11.55 -16.50
CA VAL A 94 -7.71 11.69 -17.84
C VAL A 94 -6.42 10.89 -17.87
N ALA A 95 -6.30 9.93 -18.79
CA ALA A 95 -5.09 9.13 -18.92
C ALA A 95 -3.92 9.97 -19.50
N GLY A 96 -2.73 9.81 -18.91
CA GLY A 96 -1.51 10.51 -19.30
C GLY A 96 -0.45 9.61 -19.93
N TRP A 97 0.42 10.20 -20.75
CA TRP A 97 1.66 9.55 -21.20
C TRP A 97 2.83 10.52 -21.35
N ASP A 98 4.00 10.08 -20.89
CA ASP A 98 5.24 10.78 -21.17
C ASP A 98 5.84 10.20 -22.45
N CYS A 99 5.87 11.05 -23.46
CA CYS A 99 6.25 10.73 -24.82
C CYS A 99 7.64 11.24 -25.19
N HIS A 100 8.37 11.90 -24.30
CA HIS A 100 9.66 12.54 -24.61
C HIS A 100 10.89 11.84 -24.03
N GLY A 101 12.06 12.39 -24.37
CA GLY A 101 13.35 12.08 -23.77
C GLY A 101 14.10 10.87 -24.31
N LEU A 102 15.24 10.65 -23.68
CA LEU A 102 16.23 9.62 -24.01
C LEU A 102 15.71 8.16 -24.04
N PRO A 103 14.69 7.67 -23.28
CA PRO A 103 14.35 6.24 -23.35
C PRO A 103 13.69 5.89 -24.69
N ILE A 104 12.91 6.81 -25.27
CA ILE A 104 12.28 6.63 -26.58
C ILE A 104 13.32 6.78 -27.69
N GLU A 105 14.22 7.78 -27.59
CA GLU A 105 15.35 7.89 -28.55
C GLU A 105 16.18 6.60 -28.60
N LEU A 106 16.54 6.03 -27.44
CA LEU A 106 17.33 4.79 -27.39
C LEU A 106 16.58 3.60 -27.98
N LYS A 107 15.27 3.45 -27.74
CA LYS A 107 14.47 2.38 -28.37
C LYS A 107 14.43 2.51 -29.89
N VAL A 108 14.29 3.73 -30.39
CA VAL A 108 14.33 4.03 -31.82
C VAL A 108 15.70 3.73 -32.41
N LEU A 109 16.78 4.18 -31.77
CA LEU A 109 18.17 3.93 -32.20
C LEU A 109 18.52 2.44 -32.18
N GLN A 110 18.13 1.71 -31.12
CA GLN A 110 18.35 0.26 -31.00
C GLN A 110 17.65 -0.53 -32.11
N ALA A 111 16.48 -0.08 -32.56
CA ALA A 111 15.74 -0.70 -33.65
C ALA A 111 16.27 -0.35 -35.07
N MET A 112 17.12 0.68 -35.19
CA MET A 112 17.78 1.04 -36.46
C MET A 112 19.00 0.17 -36.76
N LYS A 113 19.22 -0.09 -38.04
CA LYS A 113 20.49 -0.59 -38.58
C LYS A 113 21.58 0.49 -38.52
N PRO A 114 22.88 0.15 -38.50
CA PRO A 114 23.97 1.12 -38.42
C PRO A 114 23.91 2.19 -39.52
N GLU A 115 23.62 1.81 -40.76
CA GLU A 115 23.62 2.70 -41.92
C GLU A 115 22.49 3.75 -41.82
N GLU A 116 21.35 3.40 -41.21
CA GLU A 116 20.26 4.34 -40.93
C GLU A 116 20.59 5.35 -39.82
N ARG A 117 21.62 5.08 -39.00
CA ARG A 117 22.05 5.99 -37.92
C ARG A 117 23.03 7.05 -38.44
N GLU A 118 23.85 6.72 -39.43
CA GLU A 118 24.79 7.67 -40.05
C GLU A 118 24.07 8.82 -40.79
N GLU A 119 22.93 8.55 -41.41
CA GLU A 119 22.10 9.58 -42.08
C GLU A 119 21.07 10.29 -41.16
N LEU A 120 21.14 10.09 -39.84
CA LEU A 120 20.07 10.48 -38.93
C LEU A 120 20.16 11.96 -38.52
N THR A 121 19.33 12.80 -39.15
CA THR A 121 19.15 14.19 -38.70
C THR A 121 18.27 14.26 -37.44
N PRO A 122 18.38 15.32 -36.60
CA PRO A 122 17.51 15.52 -35.45
C PRO A 122 16.02 15.43 -35.81
N LEU A 123 15.61 15.98 -36.95
CA LEU A 123 14.22 15.89 -37.43
C LEU A 123 13.79 14.45 -37.76
N LYS A 124 14.63 13.67 -38.47
CA LYS A 124 14.34 12.25 -38.76
C LYS A 124 14.20 11.44 -37.46
N LEU A 125 15.05 11.72 -36.46
CA LEU A 125 14.98 11.10 -35.13
C LEU A 125 13.66 11.47 -34.42
N ARG A 126 13.31 12.76 -34.32
CA ARG A 126 12.06 13.23 -33.70
C ARG A 126 10.82 12.62 -34.36
N GLN A 127 10.77 12.54 -35.69
CA GLN A 127 9.66 11.90 -36.40
C GLN A 127 9.53 10.39 -36.09
N LYS A 128 10.65 9.66 -36.05
CA LYS A 128 10.65 8.23 -35.68
C LYS A 128 10.29 8.03 -34.20
N ALA A 129 10.74 8.91 -33.31
CA ALA A 129 10.39 8.93 -31.89
C ALA A 129 8.90 9.19 -31.64
N LYS A 130 8.32 10.21 -32.29
CA LYS A 130 6.87 10.49 -32.29
C LYS A 130 6.05 9.28 -32.73
N LYS A 131 6.44 8.62 -33.82
CA LYS A 131 5.76 7.41 -34.33
C LYS A 131 5.84 6.25 -33.35
N PHE A 132 7.00 6.03 -32.73
CA PHE A 132 7.19 4.99 -31.73
C PHE A 132 6.32 5.25 -30.49
N ALA A 133 6.40 6.45 -29.92
CA ALA A 133 5.62 6.85 -28.75
C ALA A 133 4.11 6.64 -28.97
N LEU A 134 3.55 7.18 -30.06
CA LEU A 134 2.13 7.03 -30.38
C LEU A 134 1.68 5.57 -30.60
N THR A 135 2.58 4.71 -31.11
CA THR A 135 2.31 3.29 -31.27
C THR A 135 2.26 2.60 -29.89
N THR A 136 3.19 2.93 -29.00
CA THR A 136 3.23 2.38 -27.64
C THR A 136 2.06 2.88 -26.78
N VAL A 137 1.70 4.17 -26.86
CA VAL A 137 0.50 4.74 -26.22
C VAL A 137 -0.75 3.93 -26.59
N LYS A 138 -0.93 3.65 -27.89
CA LYS A 138 -2.10 2.88 -28.37
C LYS A 138 -2.13 1.44 -27.85
N GLN A 139 -0.98 0.81 -27.60
CA GLN A 139 -0.93 -0.52 -27.01
C GLN A 139 -1.19 -0.48 -25.49
N GLN A 140 -0.45 0.38 -24.77
CA GLN A 140 -0.61 0.54 -23.32
C GLN A 140 -2.04 0.96 -22.93
N SER A 141 -2.69 1.83 -23.71
CA SER A 141 -4.09 2.23 -23.50
C SER A 141 -5.05 1.03 -23.56
N LYS A 142 -4.89 0.13 -24.54
CA LYS A 142 -5.68 -1.11 -24.63
C LYS A 142 -5.42 -2.05 -23.45
N ASP A 143 -4.15 -2.17 -23.06
CA ASP A 143 -3.76 -3.06 -21.95
C ASP A 143 -4.36 -2.55 -20.62
N PHE A 144 -4.34 -1.23 -20.37
CA PHE A 144 -5.01 -0.63 -19.21
C PHE A 144 -6.53 -0.78 -19.24
N GLN A 145 -7.18 -0.55 -20.38
CA GLN A 145 -8.62 -0.81 -20.54
C GLN A 145 -8.96 -2.27 -20.25
N ARG A 146 -8.12 -3.22 -20.67
CA ARG A 146 -8.31 -4.66 -20.39
C ARG A 146 -8.22 -5.00 -18.90
N TYR A 147 -7.53 -4.19 -18.08
CA TYR A 147 -7.54 -4.29 -16.61
C TYR A 147 -8.88 -3.83 -15.98
N GLY A 148 -9.86 -3.41 -16.80
CA GLY A 148 -11.16 -2.89 -16.36
C GLY A 148 -11.10 -1.43 -15.89
N VAL A 149 -10.07 -0.66 -16.27
CA VAL A 149 -9.90 0.73 -15.81
C VAL A 149 -10.75 1.68 -16.64
N TRP A 150 -11.58 2.48 -15.97
CA TRP A 150 -12.35 3.57 -16.58
C TRP A 150 -11.56 4.88 -16.60
N GLY A 151 -11.84 5.73 -17.59
CA GLY A 151 -11.16 7.01 -17.80
C GLY A 151 -11.41 7.57 -19.19
N ASP A 152 -11.03 8.83 -19.39
CA ASP A 152 -10.99 9.45 -20.72
C ASP A 152 -9.79 8.89 -21.52
N TRP A 153 -10.06 7.78 -22.21
CA TRP A 153 -9.12 7.10 -23.11
C TRP A 153 -9.16 7.64 -24.55
N GLU A 154 -10.19 8.42 -24.90
CA GLU A 154 -10.36 9.01 -26.23
C GLU A 154 -9.56 10.30 -26.38
N ASN A 155 -9.51 11.12 -25.33
CA ASN A 155 -8.80 12.40 -25.29
C ASN A 155 -7.69 12.39 -24.23
N PRO A 156 -6.74 11.43 -24.26
CA PRO A 156 -5.66 11.40 -23.27
C PRO A 156 -4.78 12.65 -23.38
N TYR A 157 -3.96 12.90 -22.36
CA TYR A 157 -2.91 13.92 -22.45
C TYR A 157 -1.57 13.24 -22.77
N LEU A 158 -0.80 13.82 -23.68
CA LEU A 158 0.52 13.33 -24.09
C LEU A 158 1.49 14.52 -24.06
N SER A 159 2.71 14.34 -23.53
CA SER A 159 3.68 15.46 -23.47
C SER A 159 4.10 16.02 -24.83
N LEU A 160 3.88 15.27 -25.92
CA LEU A 160 4.16 15.67 -27.31
C LEU A 160 3.05 16.46 -28.03
N LEU A 161 1.96 16.82 -27.32
CA LEU A 161 0.86 17.60 -27.90
C LEU A 161 1.20 19.10 -27.90
N PRO A 162 0.97 19.85 -29.01
CA PRO A 162 1.32 21.26 -29.11
C PRO A 162 0.82 22.13 -27.94
N GLU A 163 -0.39 21.87 -27.47
CA GLU A 163 -1.01 22.56 -26.33
C GLU A 163 -0.35 22.22 -24.99
N TYR A 164 0.21 21.01 -24.83
CA TYR A 164 0.97 20.60 -23.65
C TYR A 164 2.34 21.26 -23.65
N GLU A 165 3.05 21.17 -24.79
CA GLU A 165 4.37 21.79 -24.97
C GLU A 165 4.30 23.31 -24.75
N ALA A 166 3.25 23.96 -25.24
CA ALA A 166 3.02 25.39 -25.01
C ALA A 166 2.73 25.71 -23.53
N ALA A 167 1.98 24.88 -22.81
CA ALA A 167 1.75 25.07 -21.38
C ALA A 167 3.05 24.91 -20.57
N GLN A 168 3.89 23.93 -20.92
CA GLN A 168 5.21 23.72 -20.34
C GLN A 168 6.14 24.93 -20.56
N ILE A 169 6.17 25.49 -21.78
CA ILE A 169 6.92 26.71 -22.09
C ILE A 169 6.41 27.89 -21.25
N GLY A 170 5.10 27.96 -20.96
CA GLY A 170 4.52 28.94 -20.04
C GLY A 170 5.03 28.79 -18.60
N VAL A 171 5.05 27.57 -18.07
CA VAL A 171 5.58 27.24 -16.73
C VAL A 171 7.06 27.60 -16.61
N PHE A 172 7.86 27.24 -17.62
CA PHE A 172 9.27 27.65 -17.75
C PHE A 172 9.41 29.17 -17.78
N GLY A 173 8.61 29.84 -18.62
CA GLY A 173 8.65 31.29 -18.79
C GLY A 173 8.41 32.07 -17.51
N GLN A 174 7.38 31.70 -16.76
CA GLN A 174 7.09 32.30 -15.46
C GLN A 174 8.22 32.09 -14.44
N MET A 175 8.91 30.94 -14.48
CA MET A 175 10.08 30.71 -13.63
C MET A 175 11.31 31.53 -14.05
N VAL A 176 11.51 31.78 -15.35
CA VAL A 176 12.52 32.73 -15.84
C VAL A 176 12.22 34.15 -15.36
N LEU A 177 10.98 34.63 -15.53
CA LEU A 177 10.59 35.99 -15.16
C LEU A 177 10.66 36.26 -13.65
N LYS A 178 10.56 35.23 -12.82
CA LYS A 178 10.79 35.30 -11.36
C LYS A 178 12.27 35.14 -10.95
N GLY A 179 13.19 34.96 -11.90
CA GLY A 179 14.62 34.76 -11.64
C GLY A 179 15.00 33.38 -11.12
N TYR A 180 14.09 32.40 -11.14
CA TYR A 180 14.36 31.04 -10.67
C TYR A 180 15.10 30.18 -11.70
N ILE A 181 15.06 30.56 -12.99
CA ILE A 181 15.80 29.87 -14.05
C ILE A 181 16.97 30.73 -14.52
N TYR A 182 18.15 30.14 -14.53
CA TYR A 182 19.40 30.81 -14.94
C TYR A 182 20.32 29.84 -15.69
N ARG A 183 21.30 30.40 -16.40
CA ARG A 183 22.36 29.66 -17.11
C ARG A 183 23.64 29.72 -16.27
N GLY A 184 24.29 28.59 -16.07
CA GLY A 184 25.52 28.51 -15.27
C GLY A 184 26.48 27.46 -15.79
N ARG A 185 27.77 27.62 -15.48
CA ARG A 185 28.80 26.59 -15.70
C ARG A 185 29.06 25.88 -14.37
N LYS A 186 28.52 24.67 -14.21
CA LYS A 186 28.67 23.85 -12.99
C LYS A 186 29.04 22.42 -13.34
N PRO A 187 29.80 21.69 -12.48
CA PRO A 187 29.92 20.24 -12.60
C PRO A 187 28.55 19.58 -12.54
N VAL A 188 28.28 18.75 -13.54
CA VAL A 188 27.10 17.90 -13.60
C VAL A 188 27.54 16.46 -13.82
N HIS A 189 26.71 15.49 -13.41
CA HIS A 189 26.85 14.13 -13.89
C HIS A 189 26.70 14.15 -15.41
N TRP A 190 27.73 13.69 -16.10
CA TRP A 190 27.83 13.62 -17.54
C TRP A 190 28.03 12.16 -17.95
N SER A 191 27.27 11.70 -18.94
CA SER A 191 27.50 10.40 -19.57
C SER A 191 28.25 10.61 -20.89
N PRO A 192 29.57 10.31 -20.97
CA PRO A 192 30.29 10.35 -22.24
C PRO A 192 29.65 9.43 -23.28
N SER A 193 29.09 8.30 -22.83
CA SER A 193 28.43 7.32 -23.69
C SER A 193 27.09 7.78 -24.30
N SER A 194 26.44 8.76 -23.68
CA SER A 194 25.17 9.34 -24.13
C SER A 194 25.29 10.82 -24.54
N GLN A 195 26.49 11.40 -24.45
CA GLN A 195 26.83 12.82 -24.70
C GLN A 195 25.80 13.80 -24.09
N THR A 196 25.41 13.59 -22.83
CA THR A 196 24.42 14.44 -22.15
C THR A 196 24.69 14.51 -20.64
N ALA A 197 24.27 15.62 -20.03
CA ALA A 197 24.05 15.67 -18.60
C ALA A 197 22.95 14.67 -18.19
N LEU A 198 23.07 14.15 -16.97
CA LEU A 198 22.11 13.26 -16.30
C LEU A 198 21.72 13.86 -14.94
N ALA A 199 20.46 13.68 -14.54
CA ALA A 199 20.05 13.95 -13.16
C ALA A 199 20.40 12.76 -12.24
N GLU A 200 20.40 12.98 -10.92
CA GLU A 200 20.58 11.94 -9.88
C GLU A 200 19.66 10.71 -10.09
N ALA A 201 18.40 10.96 -10.48
CA ALA A 201 17.41 9.94 -10.78
C ALA A 201 17.68 9.14 -12.08
N GLU A 202 18.68 9.55 -12.86
CA GLU A 202 19.15 8.89 -14.09
C GLU A 202 20.50 8.16 -13.87
N LEU A 203 20.88 7.92 -12.61
CA LEU A 203 22.08 7.18 -12.25
C LEU A 203 21.74 5.82 -11.63
N GLU A 204 22.65 4.86 -11.79
CA GLU A 204 22.62 3.62 -11.00
C GLU A 204 24.01 3.27 -10.48
N TYR A 205 24.05 2.44 -9.43
CA TYR A 205 25.28 2.11 -8.71
C TYR A 205 25.43 0.58 -8.68
N PRO A 206 26.05 -0.02 -9.72
CA PRO A 206 26.26 -1.47 -9.77
C PRO A 206 27.28 -1.90 -8.71
N GLU A 207 27.12 -3.14 -8.21
CA GLU A 207 28.10 -3.75 -7.30
C GLU A 207 29.39 -4.12 -8.04
N GLY A 208 30.52 -4.07 -7.32
CA GLY A 208 31.82 -4.54 -7.83
C GLY A 208 32.60 -3.56 -8.72
N HIS A 209 32.16 -2.30 -8.87
CA HIS A 209 32.99 -1.29 -9.55
C HIS A 209 34.34 -1.13 -8.83
N THR A 210 35.44 -1.17 -9.60
CA THR A 210 36.80 -1.00 -9.10
C THR A 210 37.48 0.16 -9.83
N SER A 211 37.88 1.20 -9.09
CA SER A 211 38.68 2.31 -9.62
C SER A 211 40.18 2.08 -9.35
N ARG A 212 41.05 2.71 -10.14
CA ARG A 212 42.50 2.75 -9.88
C ARG A 212 42.79 3.94 -8.99
N SER A 213 42.96 3.70 -7.71
CA SER A 213 43.21 4.75 -6.72
C SER A 213 44.70 5.04 -6.59
N ILE A 214 45.04 6.29 -6.30
CA ILE A 214 46.41 6.73 -6.09
C ILE A 214 46.57 7.57 -4.83
N TYR A 215 47.77 7.49 -4.26
CA TYR A 215 48.31 8.44 -3.29
C TYR A 215 49.43 9.21 -3.99
N ALA A 216 49.43 10.54 -3.90
CA ALA A 216 50.41 11.39 -4.56
C ALA A 216 50.89 12.51 -3.62
N ALA A 217 52.17 12.87 -3.73
CA ALA A 217 52.79 13.96 -2.98
C ALA A 217 53.01 15.18 -3.88
N PHE A 218 52.43 16.32 -3.51
CA PHE A 218 52.61 17.59 -4.22
C PHE A 218 53.59 18.49 -3.42
N PRO A 219 54.74 18.91 -4.00
CA PRO A 219 55.74 19.67 -3.26
C PRO A 219 55.24 21.03 -2.79
N VAL A 220 55.37 21.32 -1.49
CA VAL A 220 55.04 22.62 -0.90
C VAL A 220 56.08 23.65 -1.38
N THR A 221 55.61 24.81 -1.83
CA THR A 221 56.45 25.94 -2.26
C THR A 221 56.52 27.04 -1.21
N LYS A 222 55.44 27.24 -0.45
CA LYS A 222 55.36 28.26 0.60
C LYS A 222 54.48 27.80 1.76
N LEU A 223 54.90 28.09 2.98
CA LEU A 223 54.09 27.92 4.18
C LEU A 223 53.34 29.22 4.52
N ALA A 224 52.14 29.08 5.10
CA ALA A 224 51.39 30.21 5.62
C ALA A 224 52.02 30.73 6.94
N PRO A 225 51.86 32.02 7.28
CA PRO A 225 52.37 32.58 8.55
C PRO A 225 51.78 31.95 9.82
N THR A 226 50.69 31.20 9.68
CA THR A 226 50.02 30.40 10.73
C THR A 226 50.68 29.06 10.98
N VAL A 227 51.53 28.58 10.07
CA VAL A 227 52.34 27.36 10.28
C VAL A 227 53.56 27.72 11.12
N PRO A 228 53.96 26.88 12.11
CA PRO A 228 55.19 27.06 12.87
C PRO A 228 56.44 27.32 12.00
N GLU A 229 57.25 28.31 12.37
CA GLU A 229 58.43 28.73 11.59
C GLU A 229 59.48 27.62 11.43
N ASP A 230 59.54 26.65 12.35
CA ASP A 230 60.43 25.51 12.28
C ASP A 230 60.08 24.55 11.12
N TRP A 231 58.86 24.60 10.57
CA TRP A 231 58.51 23.82 9.38
C TRP A 231 59.23 24.29 8.12
N GLN A 232 59.71 25.55 8.10
CA GLN A 232 60.44 26.14 6.98
C GLN A 232 61.73 25.36 6.65
N GLN A 233 62.32 24.66 7.63
CA GLN A 233 63.56 23.88 7.44
C GLN A 233 63.36 22.63 6.56
N TYR A 234 62.12 22.16 6.39
CA TYR A 234 61.80 20.96 5.60
C TYR A 234 61.54 21.27 4.11
N LEU A 235 61.47 22.55 3.73
CA LEU A 235 61.40 22.96 2.33
C LEU A 235 62.79 22.81 1.66
N PRO A 236 62.86 22.35 0.39
CA PRO A 236 61.76 22.04 -0.54
C PRO A 236 61.29 20.56 -0.51
N ASN A 237 61.71 19.77 0.50
CA ASN A 237 61.43 18.33 0.59
C ASN A 237 60.07 17.99 1.25
N LEU A 238 59.32 19.01 1.65
CA LEU A 238 57.97 18.92 2.23
C LEU A 238 56.91 18.85 1.12
N SER A 239 55.94 17.94 1.26
CA SER A 239 54.82 17.80 0.32
C SER A 239 53.49 17.63 1.04
N VAL A 240 52.39 18.09 0.43
CA VAL A 240 51.05 17.64 0.83
C VAL A 240 50.77 16.28 0.18
N ALA A 241 50.39 15.28 0.97
CA ALA A 241 50.06 13.96 0.46
C ALA A 241 48.54 13.84 0.25
N ILE A 242 48.09 13.70 -0.99
CA ILE A 242 46.67 13.57 -1.36
C ILE A 242 46.33 12.13 -1.72
N TRP A 243 45.03 11.84 -1.70
CA TRP A 243 44.44 10.58 -2.18
C TRP A 243 43.33 10.87 -3.20
N THR A 244 43.19 10.03 -4.21
CA THR A 244 42.03 10.07 -5.13
C THR A 244 41.72 8.69 -5.72
N THR A 245 40.46 8.48 -6.09
CA THR A 245 39.98 7.33 -6.88
C THR A 245 39.93 7.64 -8.38
N THR A 246 40.13 8.90 -8.78
CA THR A 246 40.03 9.37 -10.16
C THR A 246 41.33 10.04 -10.64
N PRO A 247 42.41 9.30 -10.94
CA PRO A 247 43.67 9.86 -11.42
C PRO A 247 43.51 10.85 -12.59
N TRP A 248 42.56 10.60 -13.49
CA TRP A 248 42.24 11.49 -14.60
C TRP A 248 41.81 12.92 -14.21
N THR A 249 41.40 13.18 -12.96
CA THR A 249 41.04 14.55 -12.50
C THR A 249 42.26 15.37 -12.05
N ILE A 250 43.44 14.76 -11.90
CA ILE A 250 44.66 15.47 -11.44
C ILE A 250 45.03 16.65 -12.36
N PRO A 251 44.97 16.58 -13.71
CA PRO A 251 45.16 17.76 -14.56
C PRO A 251 44.27 18.96 -14.22
N GLY A 252 43.04 18.71 -13.75
CA GLY A 252 42.09 19.72 -13.29
C GLY A 252 42.38 20.31 -11.91
N ASN A 253 43.40 19.83 -11.19
CA ASN A 253 43.65 20.23 -9.81
C ASN A 253 44.13 21.69 -9.68
N LEU A 254 43.41 22.49 -8.90
CA LEU A 254 43.73 23.90 -8.62
C LEU A 254 43.95 24.21 -7.14
N ALA A 255 43.60 23.31 -6.23
CA ALA A 255 43.86 23.47 -4.79
C ALA A 255 43.95 22.11 -4.06
N VAL A 256 44.36 22.13 -2.80
CA VAL A 256 44.21 20.98 -1.88
C VAL A 256 43.37 21.41 -0.69
N SER A 257 42.25 20.73 -0.49
CA SER A 257 41.30 21.02 0.58
C SER A 257 41.65 20.25 1.86
N VAL A 258 41.63 20.98 2.98
CA VAL A 258 41.73 20.45 4.35
C VAL A 258 40.47 20.77 5.16
N ASN A 259 40.22 19.98 6.19
CA ASN A 259 39.21 20.28 7.21
C ASN A 259 39.84 21.23 8.27
N PRO A 260 39.16 22.32 8.69
CA PRO A 260 39.77 23.28 9.61
C PRO A 260 40.00 22.71 11.01
N ASP A 261 39.11 21.81 11.46
CA ASP A 261 39.05 21.29 12.83
C ASP A 261 39.89 20.01 13.03
N LEU A 262 40.20 19.27 11.96
CA LEU A 262 41.08 18.11 12.03
C LEU A 262 42.53 18.50 12.40
N ASN A 263 43.24 17.54 12.98
CA ASN A 263 44.67 17.66 13.27
C ASN A 263 45.48 17.06 12.12
N TYR A 264 46.52 17.78 11.66
CA TYR A 264 47.42 17.38 10.58
C TYR A 264 48.84 17.24 11.09
N ALA A 265 49.45 16.09 10.81
CA ALA A 265 50.81 15.75 11.19
C ALA A 265 51.79 16.05 10.06
N LEU A 266 52.92 16.64 10.42
CA LEU A 266 54.16 16.55 9.66
C LEU A 266 54.81 15.20 9.96
N VAL A 267 54.99 14.38 8.93
CA VAL A 267 55.63 13.06 9.06
C VAL A 267 56.90 12.95 8.23
N GLU A 268 57.90 12.24 8.76
CA GLU A 268 59.13 11.86 8.07
C GLU A 268 59.05 10.41 7.56
N THR A 269 59.54 10.17 6.34
CA THR A 269 59.69 8.83 5.75
C THR A 269 61.13 8.31 5.91
N PRO A 270 61.39 6.99 5.82
CA PRO A 270 62.73 6.42 5.97
C PRO A 270 63.73 6.90 4.90
N GLU A 271 63.23 7.43 3.77
CA GLU A 271 64.01 8.01 2.68
C GLU A 271 64.33 9.51 2.89
N GLY A 272 63.97 10.10 4.04
CA GLY A 272 64.23 11.50 4.36
C GLY A 272 63.33 12.49 3.61
N LYS A 273 62.10 12.07 3.25
CA LYS A 273 61.05 12.95 2.71
C LYS A 273 60.08 13.35 3.81
N TYR A 274 59.41 14.49 3.65
CA TYR A 274 58.46 15.01 4.62
C TYR A 274 57.08 15.20 4.01
N TRP A 275 56.03 14.68 4.66
CA TRP A 275 54.65 14.76 4.19
C TRP A 275 53.72 15.40 5.22
N ILE A 276 52.69 16.08 4.73
CA ILE A 276 51.55 16.55 5.53
C ILE A 276 50.38 15.57 5.28
N VAL A 277 49.88 14.98 6.36
CA VAL A 277 48.75 14.01 6.39
C VAL A 277 47.86 14.30 7.60
N ALA A 278 46.60 13.87 7.62
CA ALA A 278 45.80 13.92 8.84
C ALA A 278 46.41 13.00 9.92
N ALA A 279 46.53 13.50 11.16
CA ALA A 279 47.26 12.85 12.23
C ALA A 279 46.65 11.49 12.63
N GLU A 280 45.32 11.37 12.59
CA GLU A 280 44.59 10.12 12.86
C GLU A 280 44.81 9.04 11.79
N LEU A 281 45.22 9.42 10.59
CA LEU A 281 45.43 8.50 9.47
C LEU A 281 46.86 7.96 9.38
N VAL A 282 47.79 8.43 10.20
CA VAL A 282 49.23 8.05 10.12
C VAL A 282 49.44 6.54 10.21
N ASP A 283 48.89 5.86 11.22
CA ASP A 283 49.06 4.41 11.39
C ASP A 283 48.47 3.61 10.23
N ARG A 284 47.31 4.05 9.70
CA ARG A 284 46.69 3.45 8.53
C ARG A 284 47.51 3.67 7.27
N LEU A 285 48.06 4.87 7.08
CA LEU A 285 48.94 5.20 5.96
C LEU A 285 50.26 4.43 6.03
N CYS A 286 50.79 4.15 7.22
CA CYS A 286 51.94 3.26 7.38
C CYS A 286 51.65 1.86 6.80
N ALA A 287 50.51 1.28 7.16
CA ALA A 287 50.07 -0.01 6.65
C ALA A 287 49.76 0.02 5.14
N THR A 288 49.06 1.06 4.66
CA THR A 288 48.71 1.21 3.25
C THR A 288 49.94 1.40 2.37
N LEU A 289 50.84 2.32 2.72
CA LEU A 289 52.03 2.64 1.93
C LEU A 289 53.18 1.64 2.13
N SER A 290 53.07 0.72 3.11
CA SER A 290 54.13 -0.23 3.48
C SER A 290 55.43 0.47 3.89
N THR A 291 55.30 1.63 4.56
CA THR A 291 56.39 2.55 4.92
C THR A 291 56.17 3.05 6.34
N GLN A 292 57.23 3.20 7.14
CA GLN A 292 57.10 3.79 8.48
C GLN A 292 57.05 5.32 8.38
N LEU A 293 56.02 5.94 8.97
CA LEU A 293 55.86 7.40 9.05
C LEU A 293 56.09 7.86 10.49
N THR A 294 57.11 8.69 10.71
CA THR A 294 57.43 9.22 12.04
C THR A 294 56.84 10.61 12.19
N VAL A 295 55.92 10.81 13.13
CA VAL A 295 55.33 12.13 13.42
C VAL A 295 56.38 13.04 14.06
N ILE A 296 56.67 14.18 13.42
CA ILE A 296 57.54 15.23 13.96
C ILE A 296 56.74 16.20 14.82
N SER A 297 55.62 16.70 14.28
CA SER A 297 54.75 17.67 14.94
C SER A 297 53.35 17.65 14.32
N THR A 298 52.40 18.30 14.99
CA THR A 298 50.98 18.31 14.60
C THR A 298 50.39 19.70 14.78
N ILE A 299 49.58 20.14 13.81
CA ILE A 299 48.88 21.43 13.80
C ILE A 299 47.39 21.24 13.47
N LYS A 300 46.57 22.28 13.65
CA LYS A 300 45.18 22.30 13.14
C LYS A 300 45.16 22.53 11.63
N GLY A 301 44.20 21.94 10.93
CA GLY A 301 44.03 22.15 9.48
C GLY A 301 43.80 23.62 9.12
N GLN A 302 43.14 24.37 9.99
CA GLN A 302 42.98 25.83 9.86
C GLN A 302 44.33 26.58 9.74
N ALA A 303 45.43 26.04 10.28
CA ALA A 303 46.75 26.66 10.18
C ALA A 303 47.43 26.44 8.81
N LEU A 304 46.95 25.48 8.00
CA LEU A 304 47.46 25.17 6.66
C LEU A 304 46.84 26.05 5.56
N GLU A 305 45.80 26.83 5.86
CA GLU A 305 45.16 27.72 4.90
C GLU A 305 46.18 28.72 4.30
N HIS A 306 46.15 28.90 2.98
CA HIS A 306 47.08 29.74 2.21
C HIS A 306 48.55 29.27 2.18
N CYS A 307 48.87 28.05 2.63
CA CYS A 307 50.07 27.37 2.13
C CYS A 307 49.94 27.20 0.61
N THR A 308 51.05 27.15 -0.13
CA THR A 308 51.04 26.87 -1.58
C THR A 308 51.92 25.68 -1.91
N TYR A 309 51.55 24.97 -2.97
CA TYR A 309 52.30 23.84 -3.52
C TYR A 309 52.44 23.98 -5.04
N ARG A 310 53.45 23.32 -5.60
CA ARG A 310 53.62 23.19 -7.06
C ARG A 310 52.90 21.95 -7.55
N HIS A 311 52.10 22.10 -8.59
CA HIS A 311 51.46 20.97 -9.25
C HIS A 311 52.51 20.03 -9.85
N PRO A 312 52.43 18.69 -9.64
CA PRO A 312 53.52 17.78 -10.04
C PRO A 312 53.70 17.60 -11.55
N LEU A 313 52.68 17.94 -12.35
CA LEU A 313 52.64 17.71 -13.82
C LEU A 313 52.62 18.98 -14.67
N TYR A 314 52.43 20.16 -14.07
CA TYR A 314 52.31 21.44 -14.78
C TYR A 314 53.06 22.51 -14.00
N ASP A 315 53.57 23.53 -14.68
CA ASP A 315 54.21 24.66 -14.01
C ASP A 315 53.16 25.64 -13.45
N ARG A 316 52.42 25.14 -12.45
CA ARG A 316 51.31 25.83 -11.77
C ARG A 316 51.53 25.76 -10.27
N GLU A 317 51.43 26.90 -9.60
CA GLU A 317 51.36 27.00 -8.14
C GLU A 317 49.89 27.06 -7.71
N SER A 318 49.54 26.43 -6.60
CA SER A 318 48.16 26.25 -6.16
C SER A 318 48.05 26.30 -4.62
N PRO A 319 46.96 26.87 -4.07
CA PRO A 319 46.79 27.01 -2.62
C PRO A 319 46.27 25.75 -1.92
N VAL A 320 46.60 25.62 -0.64
CA VAL A 320 45.87 24.82 0.33
C VAL A 320 44.72 25.66 0.89
N VAL A 321 43.52 25.10 0.93
CA VAL A 321 42.25 25.81 1.20
C VAL A 321 41.40 25.07 2.22
N ILE A 322 40.51 25.78 2.92
CA ILE A 322 39.54 25.15 3.81
C ILE A 322 38.36 24.63 3.00
N GLY A 323 38.23 23.30 2.93
CA GLY A 323 37.11 22.63 2.29
C GLY A 323 35.87 22.67 3.18
N GLY A 324 35.88 21.81 4.20
CA GLY A 324 34.80 21.64 5.18
C GLY A 324 34.64 20.16 5.56
N ASP A 325 33.46 19.81 6.04
CA ASP A 325 33.16 18.52 6.69
C ASP A 325 33.23 17.30 5.75
N TYR A 326 33.23 17.51 4.43
CA TYR A 326 33.42 16.44 3.45
C TYR A 326 34.86 15.88 3.43
N VAL A 327 35.82 16.60 4.04
CA VAL A 327 37.18 16.12 4.27
C VAL A 327 37.22 15.42 5.64
N THR A 328 37.30 14.08 5.64
CA THR A 328 37.20 13.24 6.85
C THR A 328 38.44 12.37 7.09
N THR A 329 38.49 11.67 8.23
CA THR A 329 39.52 10.67 8.56
C THR A 329 39.08 9.22 8.24
N GLU A 330 37.97 9.02 7.52
CA GLU A 330 37.46 7.69 7.18
C GLU A 330 38.22 7.00 6.03
N SER A 331 38.91 7.76 5.17
CA SER A 331 39.67 7.23 4.03
C SER A 331 40.73 8.20 3.51
N GLY A 332 41.62 7.71 2.63
CA GLY A 332 42.67 8.51 2.01
C GLY A 332 43.73 9.03 2.98
N THR A 333 44.08 10.31 2.85
CA THR A 333 45.11 10.99 3.66
C THR A 333 44.56 12.12 4.55
N GLY A 334 43.26 12.42 4.44
CA GLY A 334 42.65 13.62 5.01
C GLY A 334 43.01 14.93 4.29
N LEU A 335 43.71 14.87 3.16
CA LEU A 335 43.89 15.99 2.24
C LEU A 335 43.28 15.61 0.88
N VAL A 336 42.27 16.36 0.46
CA VAL A 336 41.52 16.09 -0.78
C VAL A 336 42.04 17.03 -1.86
N HIS A 337 42.51 16.48 -2.98
CA HIS A 337 42.85 17.32 -4.13
C HIS A 337 41.55 17.91 -4.71
N THR A 338 41.55 19.20 -5.01
CA THR A 338 40.35 19.91 -5.48
C THR A 338 40.49 20.32 -6.94
N ALA A 339 39.54 19.89 -7.76
CA ALA A 339 39.41 20.18 -9.18
C ALA A 339 37.99 20.75 -9.45
N PRO A 340 37.79 22.08 -9.39
CA PRO A 340 36.45 22.71 -9.43
C PRO A 340 35.59 22.40 -10.66
N GLY A 341 36.19 21.89 -11.73
CA GLY A 341 35.48 21.39 -12.92
C GLY A 341 34.91 19.97 -12.81
N HIS A 342 35.21 19.22 -11.74
CA HIS A 342 35.00 17.77 -11.66
C HIS A 342 34.41 17.26 -10.33
N GLY A 343 33.91 18.13 -9.45
CA GLY A 343 33.19 17.75 -8.22
C GLY A 343 32.31 18.89 -7.71
N LEU A 344 31.21 18.60 -7.00
CA LEU A 344 30.28 19.62 -6.51
C LEU A 344 30.82 20.37 -5.29
N GLU A 345 31.45 19.63 -4.37
CA GLU A 345 32.17 20.15 -3.20
C GLU A 345 33.37 21.00 -3.66
N ASP A 346 34.14 20.47 -4.60
CA ASP A 346 35.26 21.16 -5.25
C ASP A 346 34.84 22.45 -5.96
N TYR A 347 33.67 22.46 -6.59
CA TYR A 347 33.08 23.65 -7.20
C TYR A 347 32.68 24.69 -6.15
N ALA A 348 32.04 24.27 -5.05
CA ALA A 348 31.65 25.17 -3.97
C ALA A 348 32.87 25.82 -3.29
N VAL A 349 33.94 25.05 -3.07
CA VAL A 349 35.23 25.56 -2.58
C VAL A 349 35.91 26.44 -3.62
N GLY A 350 35.86 26.05 -4.90
CA GLY A 350 36.37 26.86 -6.01
C GLY A 350 35.74 28.25 -6.05
N LEU A 351 34.41 28.34 -5.95
CA LEU A 351 33.71 29.62 -5.86
C LEU A 351 34.11 30.43 -4.61
N ARG A 352 34.26 29.78 -3.45
CA ARG A 352 34.64 30.45 -2.18
C ARG A 352 36.01 31.13 -2.27
N TYR A 353 36.97 30.51 -2.96
CA TYR A 353 38.35 31.00 -3.09
C TYR A 353 38.65 31.67 -4.44
N GLY A 354 37.66 31.82 -5.33
CA GLY A 354 37.85 32.42 -6.65
C GLY A 354 38.72 31.60 -7.61
N LEU A 355 38.70 30.27 -7.50
CA LEU A 355 39.40 29.35 -8.40
C LEU A 355 38.62 29.17 -9.71
N ASP A 356 39.34 29.03 -10.82
CA ASP A 356 38.74 28.76 -12.13
C ASP A 356 37.95 27.44 -12.14
N ILE A 357 36.83 27.41 -12.87
CA ILE A 357 36.02 26.20 -13.10
C ILE A 357 36.67 25.37 -14.23
N PHE A 358 37.93 24.98 -14.00
CA PHE A 358 38.80 24.34 -14.96
C PHE A 358 38.42 22.87 -15.15
N ALA A 359 38.04 22.51 -16.38
CA ALA A 359 37.53 21.18 -16.74
C ALA A 359 38.10 20.77 -18.10
N PRO A 360 39.37 20.32 -18.17
CA PRO A 360 40.10 20.07 -19.42
C PRO A 360 39.67 18.78 -20.14
N VAL A 361 38.36 18.46 -20.14
CA VAL A 361 37.74 17.26 -20.71
C VAL A 361 36.57 17.67 -21.62
N ASP A 362 36.39 16.98 -22.75
CA ASP A 362 35.32 17.24 -23.72
C ASP A 362 34.01 16.46 -23.43
N GLY A 363 33.06 16.51 -24.38
CA GLY A 363 31.77 15.80 -24.27
C GLY A 363 31.85 14.29 -24.49
N ASP A 364 32.91 13.80 -25.14
CA ASP A 364 33.20 12.38 -25.36
C ASP A 364 34.01 11.76 -24.21
N GLY A 365 34.37 12.57 -23.22
CA GLY A 365 35.21 12.16 -22.09
C GLY A 365 36.68 12.04 -22.47
N ASN A 366 37.15 12.73 -23.51
CA ASN A 366 38.57 12.84 -23.82
C ASN A 366 39.16 14.11 -23.24
N PHE A 367 40.44 14.08 -22.88
CA PHE A 367 41.17 15.29 -22.53
C PHE A 367 41.28 16.25 -23.71
N THR A 368 41.06 17.53 -23.44
CA THR A 368 41.26 18.63 -24.40
C THR A 368 42.72 19.06 -24.49
N GLU A 369 43.04 19.96 -25.42
CA GLU A 369 44.35 20.63 -25.51
C GLU A 369 44.77 21.32 -24.19
N GLU A 370 43.81 21.75 -23.35
CA GLU A 370 44.09 22.33 -22.03
C GLU A 370 44.75 21.35 -21.05
N ALA A 371 44.67 20.03 -21.32
CA ALA A 371 45.40 19.01 -20.57
C ALA A 371 46.85 18.81 -21.04
N GLY A 372 47.30 19.49 -22.11
CA GLY A 372 48.65 19.35 -22.66
C GLY A 372 48.96 17.92 -23.11
N GLN A 373 49.95 17.27 -22.50
CA GLN A 373 50.45 15.95 -22.92
C GLN A 373 49.42 14.79 -22.91
N PHE A 374 48.25 14.99 -22.30
CA PHE A 374 47.17 13.99 -22.24
C PHE A 374 46.08 14.18 -23.30
N ALA A 375 46.14 15.25 -24.11
CA ALA A 375 45.11 15.60 -25.09
C ALA A 375 44.73 14.41 -26.00
N GLY A 376 43.43 14.24 -26.22
CA GLY A 376 42.85 13.14 -27.02
C GLY A 376 42.73 11.79 -26.30
N LEU A 377 43.25 11.61 -25.07
CA LEU A 377 43.07 10.37 -24.31
C LEU A 377 41.74 10.35 -23.55
N ASN A 378 41.03 9.23 -23.60
CA ASN A 378 39.74 9.07 -22.90
C ASN A 378 39.94 8.82 -21.39
N VAL A 379 39.25 9.59 -20.55
CA VAL A 379 39.42 9.60 -19.08
C VAL A 379 38.91 8.33 -18.38
N LEU A 380 38.02 7.56 -19.02
CA LEU A 380 37.51 6.28 -18.50
C LEU A 380 38.28 5.06 -19.02
N ASP A 381 39.26 5.27 -19.90
CA ASP A 381 40.15 4.26 -20.47
C ASP A 381 41.62 4.65 -20.16
N LYS A 382 42.45 4.89 -21.18
CA LYS A 382 43.90 5.15 -21.05
C LYS A 382 44.27 6.46 -20.35
N GLY A 383 43.33 7.38 -20.14
CA GLY A 383 43.59 8.66 -19.47
C GLY A 383 44.14 8.48 -18.05
N ASN A 384 43.61 7.52 -17.28
CA ASN A 384 44.14 7.20 -15.95
C ASN A 384 45.58 6.67 -16.04
N GLU A 385 45.85 5.76 -16.98
CA GLU A 385 47.18 5.16 -17.14
C GLU A 385 48.25 6.20 -17.46
N ALA A 386 47.95 7.13 -18.37
CA ALA A 386 48.86 8.19 -18.76
C ALA A 386 49.17 9.14 -17.59
N VAL A 387 48.16 9.54 -16.80
CA VAL A 387 48.38 10.42 -15.64
C VAL A 387 49.17 9.71 -14.53
N ILE A 388 48.86 8.44 -14.22
CA ILE A 388 49.62 7.64 -13.25
C ILE A 388 51.09 7.49 -13.69
N ALA A 389 51.33 7.20 -14.97
CA ALA A 389 52.68 7.09 -15.52
C ALA A 389 53.44 8.42 -15.42
N ALA A 390 52.79 9.55 -15.72
CA ALA A 390 53.38 10.87 -15.61
C ALA A 390 53.73 11.23 -14.14
N LEU A 391 52.84 10.94 -13.17
CA LEU A 391 53.11 11.14 -11.74
C LEU A 391 54.27 10.27 -11.23
N LYS A 392 54.43 9.06 -11.79
CA LYS A 392 55.56 8.18 -11.49
C LYS A 392 56.88 8.72 -12.06
N VAL A 393 56.87 9.26 -13.29
CA VAL A 393 58.03 9.93 -13.90
C VAL A 393 58.41 11.21 -13.13
N ALA A 394 57.42 11.97 -12.65
CA ALA A 394 57.62 13.14 -11.81
C ALA A 394 58.09 12.80 -10.36
N GLY A 395 58.16 11.53 -9.98
CA GLY A 395 58.54 11.10 -8.63
C GLY A 395 57.51 11.44 -7.53
N SER A 396 56.29 11.81 -7.93
CA SER A 396 55.20 12.27 -7.06
C SER A 396 54.19 11.18 -6.71
N LEU A 397 54.15 10.07 -7.45
CA LEU A 397 53.30 8.92 -7.11
C LEU A 397 53.87 8.18 -5.88
N LEU A 398 53.07 8.06 -4.82
CA LEU A 398 53.42 7.31 -3.61
C LEU A 398 52.99 5.85 -3.69
N LYS A 399 51.73 5.62 -4.09
CA LYS A 399 51.15 4.29 -4.27
C LYS A 399 50.03 4.31 -5.30
N GLU A 400 49.85 3.21 -6.02
CA GLU A 400 48.66 2.87 -6.80
C GLU A 400 48.00 1.61 -6.19
N GLU A 401 46.68 1.59 -6.04
CA GLU A 401 45.94 0.41 -5.58
C GLU A 401 44.52 0.30 -6.20
N PRO A 402 43.99 -0.92 -6.40
CA PRO A 402 42.59 -1.10 -6.78
C PRO A 402 41.65 -0.78 -5.61
N TYR A 403 40.63 0.04 -5.86
CA TYR A 403 39.65 0.46 -4.85
C TYR A 403 38.22 0.12 -5.27
N VAL A 404 37.57 -0.78 -4.52
CA VAL A 404 36.20 -1.25 -4.79
C VAL A 404 35.20 -0.37 -4.05
N HIS A 405 34.27 0.27 -4.78
CA HIS A 405 33.28 1.18 -4.19
C HIS A 405 32.05 1.37 -5.09
N LYS A 406 31.06 2.12 -4.62
CA LYS A 406 29.87 2.47 -5.41
C LYS A 406 30.19 3.63 -6.33
N TYR A 407 30.06 3.41 -7.64
CA TYR A 407 30.32 4.43 -8.67
C TYR A 407 29.07 4.68 -9.51
N PRO A 408 28.78 5.92 -9.95
CA PRO A 408 27.60 6.24 -10.75
C PRO A 408 27.77 5.83 -12.22
N TYR A 409 26.83 5.01 -12.70
CA TYR A 409 26.71 4.56 -14.10
C TYR A 409 25.47 5.17 -14.74
N ASP A 410 25.54 5.38 -16.06
CA ASP A 410 24.39 5.71 -16.90
C ASP A 410 23.44 4.51 -16.87
N TRP A 411 22.25 4.73 -16.29
CA TRP A 411 21.26 3.67 -16.06
C TRP A 411 20.75 2.97 -17.32
N ARG A 412 21.02 3.51 -18.52
CA ARG A 412 20.57 2.94 -19.79
C ARG A 412 21.71 2.35 -20.61
N THR A 413 22.86 2.99 -20.68
CA THR A 413 24.03 2.44 -21.41
C THR A 413 24.85 1.45 -20.60
N LYS A 414 24.66 1.43 -19.27
CA LYS A 414 25.42 0.58 -18.33
C LYS A 414 26.92 0.87 -18.34
N LYS A 415 27.30 2.12 -18.61
CA LYS A 415 28.70 2.61 -18.61
C LYS A 415 28.94 3.64 -17.50
N PRO A 416 30.18 3.80 -17.00
CA PRO A 416 30.49 4.80 -15.99
C PRO A 416 30.20 6.23 -16.47
N THR A 417 29.77 7.09 -15.55
CA THR A 417 29.63 8.55 -15.76
C THR A 417 30.88 9.28 -15.30
N ILE A 418 30.96 10.58 -15.56
CA ILE A 418 31.97 11.49 -14.98
C ILE A 418 31.30 12.76 -14.46
N PHE A 419 31.94 13.49 -13.56
CA PHE A 419 31.60 14.88 -13.30
C PHE A 419 32.35 15.79 -14.27
N ARG A 420 31.63 16.71 -14.91
CA ARG A 420 32.20 17.69 -15.84
C ARG A 420 31.48 19.02 -15.75
N ALA A 421 32.22 20.11 -15.63
CA ALA A 421 31.64 21.45 -15.70
C ALA A 421 31.20 21.78 -17.13
N THR A 422 29.92 22.04 -17.29
CA THR A 422 29.30 22.38 -18.58
C THR A 422 28.36 23.56 -18.41
N GLU A 423 28.18 24.36 -19.47
CA GLU A 423 27.14 25.40 -19.49
C GLU A 423 25.77 24.73 -19.60
N GLN A 424 24.93 24.88 -18.59
CA GLN A 424 23.61 24.28 -18.50
C GLN A 424 22.60 25.29 -17.96
N TRP A 425 21.32 24.98 -18.15
CA TRP A 425 20.20 25.70 -17.55
C TRP A 425 19.78 25.01 -16.25
N PHE A 426 19.64 25.81 -15.20
CA PHE A 426 19.27 25.37 -13.86
C PHE A 426 17.99 26.07 -13.41
N ALA A 427 17.11 25.34 -12.75
CA ALA A 427 16.07 25.90 -11.89
C ALA A 427 16.57 25.87 -10.44
N SER A 428 16.82 27.05 -9.86
CA SER A 428 17.15 27.19 -8.43
C SER A 428 15.90 26.97 -7.60
N VAL A 429 16.00 26.13 -6.57
CA VAL A 429 14.94 25.94 -5.56
C VAL A 429 15.08 26.95 -4.41
N GLU A 430 16.26 27.56 -4.24
CA GLU A 430 16.57 28.45 -3.12
C GLU A 430 15.58 29.63 -3.00
N GLY A 431 15.19 30.23 -4.13
CA GLY A 431 14.27 31.36 -4.18
C GLY A 431 12.81 31.06 -3.82
N PHE A 432 12.42 29.80 -3.62
CA PHE A 432 11.06 29.41 -3.20
C PHE A 432 11.03 28.17 -2.28
N ARG A 433 12.15 27.84 -1.62
CA ARG A 433 12.29 26.63 -0.80
C ARG A 433 11.31 26.62 0.37
N GLU A 434 11.17 27.75 1.07
CA GLU A 434 10.28 27.85 2.23
C GLU A 434 8.80 27.71 1.85
N GLU A 435 8.39 28.28 0.71
CA GLU A 435 7.06 28.08 0.13
C GLU A 435 6.82 26.62 -0.25
N ALA A 436 7.83 25.93 -0.78
CA ALA A 436 7.72 24.50 -1.12
C ALA A 436 7.61 23.63 0.13
N LEU A 437 8.40 23.90 1.17
CA LEU A 437 8.32 23.24 2.47
C LEU A 437 7.00 23.54 3.19
N LYS A 438 6.45 24.76 3.04
CA LYS A 438 5.11 25.09 3.54
C LYS A 438 4.02 24.31 2.79
N ALA A 439 4.08 24.27 1.46
CA ALA A 439 3.12 23.54 0.63
C ALA A 439 3.14 22.03 0.92
N ILE A 440 4.30 21.44 1.25
CA ILE A 440 4.41 20.03 1.68
C ILE A 440 3.58 19.77 2.95
N ARG A 441 3.67 20.66 3.96
CA ARG A 441 2.93 20.54 5.24
C ARG A 441 1.41 20.72 5.09
N GLU A 442 0.95 21.33 4.00
CA GLU A 442 -0.48 21.52 3.70
C GLU A 442 -1.09 20.33 2.94
N VAL A 443 -0.27 19.37 2.49
CA VAL A 443 -0.71 18.17 1.75
C VAL A 443 -0.93 16.98 2.70
N LYS A 444 -2.01 16.22 2.49
CA LYS A 444 -2.21 14.94 3.19
C LYS A 444 -1.36 13.83 2.55
N TRP A 445 -0.33 13.37 3.24
CA TRP A 445 0.53 12.26 2.79
C TRP A 445 0.01 10.90 3.29
N ILE A 446 -0.11 9.94 2.37
CA ILE A 446 -0.62 8.59 2.63
C ILE A 446 0.39 7.57 2.08
N PRO A 447 1.16 6.87 2.93
CA PRO A 447 1.21 7.00 4.39
C PRO A 447 1.98 8.27 4.82
N ALA A 448 1.83 8.67 6.09
CA ALA A 448 2.36 9.93 6.61
C ALA A 448 3.89 10.09 6.48
N GLN A 449 4.65 8.99 6.47
CA GLN A 449 6.12 9.03 6.31
C GLN A 449 6.56 9.58 4.94
N GLY A 450 5.66 9.68 3.95
CA GLY A 450 5.94 10.33 2.67
C GLY A 450 6.33 11.80 2.83
N GLU A 451 5.75 12.51 3.81
CA GLU A 451 6.07 13.91 4.12
C GLU A 451 7.55 14.07 4.49
N ASN A 452 8.07 13.24 5.40
CA ASN A 452 9.46 13.24 5.82
C ASN A 452 10.40 13.00 4.63
N ARG A 453 10.03 12.05 3.75
CA ARG A 453 10.81 11.66 2.58
C ARG A 453 10.95 12.81 1.57
N ILE A 454 9.87 13.52 1.25
CA ILE A 454 9.94 14.67 0.33
C ILE A 454 10.55 15.92 0.98
N THR A 455 10.29 16.14 2.28
CA THR A 455 10.80 17.29 3.05
C THR A 455 12.32 17.32 3.06
N ALA A 456 12.98 16.20 3.39
CA ALA A 456 14.44 16.10 3.36
C ALA A 456 14.99 16.42 1.95
N MET A 457 14.40 15.81 0.92
CA MET A 457 14.84 15.97 -0.48
C MET A 457 14.62 17.37 -1.07
N VAL A 458 13.68 18.16 -0.54
CA VAL A 458 13.48 19.57 -0.94
C VAL A 458 14.35 20.51 -0.10
N SER A 459 14.61 20.19 1.16
CA SER A 459 15.46 20.99 2.06
C SER A 459 16.91 21.05 1.58
N GLU A 460 17.47 19.91 1.16
CA GLU A 460 18.86 19.78 0.73
C GLU A 460 19.10 20.22 -0.73
N ARG A 461 18.03 20.40 -1.54
CA ARG A 461 18.16 20.71 -2.97
C ARG A 461 18.47 22.19 -3.19
N SER A 462 19.59 22.46 -3.84
CA SER A 462 19.98 23.79 -4.33
C SER A 462 19.42 24.03 -5.73
N ASP A 463 19.93 23.31 -6.73
CA ASP A 463 19.59 23.47 -8.15
C ASP A 463 19.03 22.19 -8.78
N TRP A 464 18.25 22.36 -9.84
CA TRP A 464 17.85 21.32 -10.76
C TRP A 464 18.40 21.63 -12.15
N CYS A 465 19.32 20.80 -12.67
CA CYS A 465 19.74 20.88 -14.06
C CYS A 465 18.59 20.47 -14.99
N ILE A 466 17.99 21.45 -15.68
CA ILE A 466 16.80 21.27 -16.52
C ILE A 466 17.12 21.14 -18.01
N SER A 467 18.34 21.41 -18.46
CA SER A 467 18.75 21.19 -19.86
C SER A 467 19.25 19.77 -20.12
N ARG A 468 19.07 19.31 -21.36
CA ARG A 468 19.60 18.06 -21.92
C ARG A 468 20.03 18.30 -23.36
N GLN A 469 21.16 17.74 -23.77
CA GLN A 469 21.76 17.93 -25.10
C GLN A 469 21.14 16.94 -26.11
N ARG A 470 19.81 16.94 -26.25
CA ARG A 470 19.03 15.94 -26.99
C ARG A 470 18.12 16.57 -28.05
N ALA A 471 17.56 15.73 -28.93
CA ALA A 471 16.67 16.20 -29.99
C ALA A 471 15.19 15.95 -29.67
N TRP A 472 14.86 14.92 -28.90
CA TRP A 472 13.48 14.50 -28.60
C TRP A 472 13.03 14.96 -27.21
N GLY A 473 12.53 16.18 -27.16
CA GLY A 473 11.91 16.80 -26.00
C GLY A 473 11.43 18.21 -26.36
N VAL A 474 10.87 18.92 -25.38
CA VAL A 474 10.51 20.34 -25.54
C VAL A 474 11.79 21.20 -25.52
N PRO A 475 12.05 22.04 -26.53
CA PRO A 475 13.25 22.87 -26.59
C PRO A 475 13.21 23.96 -25.51
N ILE A 476 14.38 24.32 -24.96
CA ILE A 476 14.50 25.54 -24.17
C ILE A 476 14.38 26.74 -25.14
N PRO A 477 13.41 27.66 -24.95
CA PRO A 477 13.04 28.69 -25.93
C PRO A 477 14.00 29.89 -25.92
N VAL A 478 15.30 29.64 -25.94
CA VAL A 478 16.36 30.65 -25.82
C VAL A 478 17.08 30.89 -27.15
N PHE A 479 17.41 32.15 -27.39
CA PHE A 479 18.33 32.57 -28.44
C PHE A 479 19.63 33.04 -27.80
N TYR A 480 20.74 32.93 -28.53
CA TYR A 480 22.02 33.50 -28.14
C TYR A 480 22.43 34.51 -29.21
N GLU A 481 22.89 35.68 -28.79
CA GLU A 481 23.53 36.60 -29.74
C GLU A 481 24.85 35.99 -30.25
N GLU A 482 25.14 36.10 -31.54
CA GLU A 482 26.29 35.42 -32.15
C GLU A 482 27.65 35.99 -31.73
N GLU A 483 27.74 37.28 -31.37
CA GLU A 483 29.01 37.95 -31.07
C GLU A 483 29.42 37.80 -29.60
N THR A 484 28.49 38.01 -28.66
CA THR A 484 28.73 37.91 -27.21
C THR A 484 28.43 36.53 -26.61
N GLY A 485 27.54 35.76 -27.24
CA GLY A 485 26.99 34.53 -26.65
C GLY A 485 25.95 34.76 -25.55
N GLU A 486 25.55 36.01 -25.28
CA GLU A 486 24.54 36.34 -24.25
C GLU A 486 23.16 35.71 -24.58
N PRO A 487 22.46 35.12 -23.58
CA PRO A 487 21.14 34.54 -23.77
C PRO A 487 20.06 35.63 -23.88
N LEU A 488 19.42 35.72 -25.04
CA LEU A 488 18.17 36.44 -25.23
C LEU A 488 17.00 35.54 -24.79
N LEU A 489 16.47 35.80 -23.60
CA LEU A 489 15.34 35.09 -23.01
C LEU A 489 14.53 36.07 -22.12
N ASN A 490 13.36 36.50 -22.58
CA ASN A 490 12.51 37.48 -21.91
C ASN A 490 11.02 37.27 -22.23
N GLU A 491 10.14 38.05 -21.62
CA GLU A 491 8.68 37.89 -21.77
C GLU A 491 8.21 37.87 -23.22
N GLU A 492 8.70 38.80 -24.06
CA GLU A 492 8.31 38.90 -25.47
C GLU A 492 8.78 37.69 -26.29
N THR A 493 10.05 37.27 -26.13
CA THR A 493 10.58 36.13 -26.88
C THR A 493 9.97 34.82 -26.43
N ILE A 494 9.76 34.62 -25.13
CA ILE A 494 9.09 33.44 -24.57
C ILE A 494 7.64 33.37 -25.05
N ALA A 495 6.85 34.44 -24.94
CA ALA A 495 5.45 34.45 -25.35
C ALA A 495 5.29 34.20 -26.86
N TYR A 496 6.17 34.77 -27.68
CA TYR A 496 6.16 34.53 -29.12
C TYR A 496 6.48 33.07 -29.47
N VAL A 497 7.52 32.48 -28.86
CA VAL A 497 7.87 31.06 -29.08
C VAL A 497 6.77 30.12 -28.54
N GLN A 498 6.15 30.45 -27.40
CA GLN A 498 5.01 29.74 -26.85
C GLN A 498 3.84 29.69 -27.83
N ALA A 499 3.51 30.83 -28.47
CA ALA A 499 2.45 30.91 -29.47
C ALA A 499 2.77 30.10 -30.75
N VAL A 500 4.04 30.11 -31.19
CA VAL A 500 4.50 29.28 -32.32
C VAL A 500 4.37 27.79 -32.00
N ILE A 501 4.79 27.36 -30.80
CA ILE A 501 4.68 25.97 -30.36
C ILE A 501 3.22 25.55 -30.20
N ALA A 502 2.34 26.39 -29.64
CA ALA A 502 0.91 26.11 -29.54
C ALA A 502 0.25 25.83 -30.92
N GLN A 503 0.70 26.52 -31.98
CA GLN A 503 0.15 26.35 -33.32
C GLN A 503 0.79 25.18 -34.09
N LYS A 504 2.09 24.91 -33.91
CA LYS A 504 2.88 24.06 -34.81
C LYS A 504 3.60 22.88 -34.12
N GLY A 505 3.56 22.81 -32.79
CA GLY A 505 4.34 21.90 -31.96
C GLY A 505 5.83 22.24 -31.93
N SER A 506 6.57 21.59 -31.04
CA SER A 506 8.00 21.82 -30.82
C SER A 506 8.90 21.47 -32.02
N ASP A 507 8.40 20.69 -32.99
CA ASP A 507 9.08 20.49 -34.28
C ASP A 507 9.33 21.81 -35.02
N ALA A 508 8.51 22.85 -34.79
CA ALA A 508 8.70 24.18 -35.35
C ALA A 508 10.05 24.80 -34.96
N TRP A 509 10.52 24.56 -33.73
CA TRP A 509 11.83 25.04 -33.27
C TRP A 509 12.98 24.48 -34.11
N TRP A 510 12.85 23.24 -34.58
CA TRP A 510 13.87 22.58 -35.41
C TRP A 510 13.73 22.96 -36.88
N LEU A 511 12.49 23.03 -37.39
CA LEU A 511 12.16 23.28 -38.80
C LEU A 511 12.31 24.74 -39.24
N MET A 512 11.97 25.71 -38.39
CA MET A 512 11.93 27.12 -38.78
C MET A 512 13.31 27.79 -38.70
N ALA A 513 13.56 28.74 -39.61
CA ALA A 513 14.71 29.64 -39.53
C ALA A 513 14.62 30.52 -38.27
N THR A 514 15.77 30.93 -37.72
CA THR A 514 15.84 31.64 -36.43
C THR A 514 15.04 32.94 -36.46
N GLU A 515 15.09 33.67 -37.57
CA GLU A 515 14.40 34.93 -37.80
C GLU A 515 12.87 34.76 -37.68
N ALA A 516 12.33 33.63 -38.14
CA ALA A 516 10.90 33.34 -38.07
C ALA A 516 10.43 32.91 -36.66
N LEU A 517 11.37 32.48 -35.81
CA LEU A 517 11.16 32.16 -34.39
C LEU A 517 11.34 33.38 -33.47
N LEU A 518 11.96 34.46 -33.96
CA LEU A 518 12.10 35.72 -33.23
C LEU A 518 10.86 36.62 -33.40
N PRO A 519 10.49 37.42 -32.37
CA PRO A 519 9.59 38.55 -32.51
C PRO A 519 10.12 39.60 -33.50
N GLU A 520 9.23 40.44 -34.04
CA GLU A 520 9.58 41.44 -35.06
C GLU A 520 10.65 42.44 -34.60
N SER A 521 10.60 42.83 -33.33
CA SER A 521 11.57 43.69 -32.63
C SER A 521 13.03 43.19 -32.71
N TYR A 522 13.24 41.87 -32.81
CA TYR A 522 14.56 41.24 -32.84
C TYR A 522 15.05 40.86 -34.25
N ARG A 523 14.19 40.95 -35.28
CA ARG A 523 14.56 40.57 -36.66
C ARG A 523 15.48 41.59 -37.35
N ASN A 524 15.35 42.86 -36.99
CA ASN A 524 15.99 43.99 -37.68
C ASN A 524 16.72 44.95 -36.73
N ASN A 525 17.08 44.51 -35.51
CA ASN A 525 17.74 45.35 -34.50
C ASN A 525 19.26 45.51 -34.68
N GLY A 526 19.82 44.99 -35.78
CA GLY A 526 21.25 45.05 -36.09
C GLY A 526 22.10 43.94 -35.47
N LYS A 527 21.55 43.11 -34.56
CA LYS A 527 22.23 41.94 -33.99
C LYS A 527 21.87 40.67 -34.76
N LYS A 528 22.72 39.65 -34.67
CA LYS A 528 22.44 38.29 -35.15
C LYS A 528 22.23 37.34 -33.99
N TYR A 529 21.35 36.36 -34.18
CA TYR A 529 21.00 35.39 -33.16
C TYR A 529 21.01 33.97 -33.71
N ARG A 530 21.47 33.04 -32.87
CA ARG A 530 21.33 31.59 -33.07
C ARG A 530 20.38 31.01 -32.01
N LYS A 531 19.48 30.13 -32.41
CA LYS A 531 18.60 29.40 -31.47
C LYS A 531 19.39 28.37 -30.65
N GLY A 532 18.96 28.14 -29.41
CA GLY A 532 19.49 27.06 -28.57
C GLY A 532 19.11 25.67 -29.08
N THR A 533 19.92 24.68 -28.72
CA THR A 533 19.75 23.26 -29.12
C THR A 533 19.39 22.34 -27.97
N ASP A 534 19.37 22.83 -26.73
CA ASP A 534 19.02 22.04 -25.55
C ASP A 534 17.49 21.82 -25.47
N THR A 535 17.10 20.63 -25.05
CA THR A 535 15.73 20.32 -24.62
C THR A 535 15.62 20.35 -23.10
N MET A 536 14.40 20.47 -22.59
CA MET A 536 14.10 20.33 -21.17
C MET A 536 14.22 18.87 -20.71
N ASP A 537 14.42 18.70 -19.41
CA ASP A 537 14.34 17.44 -18.68
C ASP A 537 12.90 16.90 -18.71
N VAL A 538 12.73 15.58 -18.90
CA VAL A 538 11.42 14.89 -18.87
C VAL A 538 10.71 15.01 -17.52
N TRP A 539 11.47 15.25 -16.44
CA TRP A 539 10.87 15.60 -15.15
C TRP A 539 10.21 16.98 -15.15
N PHE A 540 10.63 17.89 -16.03
CA PHE A 540 9.98 19.19 -16.26
C PHE A 540 8.74 19.02 -17.15
N ASP A 541 8.81 18.19 -18.19
CA ASP A 541 7.64 17.79 -18.99
C ASP A 541 6.52 17.27 -18.07
N SER A 542 6.75 16.13 -17.42
CA SER A 542 5.80 15.51 -16.51
C SER A 542 5.42 16.41 -15.31
N GLY A 543 6.38 17.15 -14.77
CA GLY A 543 6.16 18.12 -13.67
C GLY A 543 5.21 19.25 -14.06
N SER A 544 5.22 19.70 -15.32
CA SER A 544 4.32 20.74 -15.83
C SER A 544 2.90 20.25 -16.15
N SER A 545 2.60 18.95 -15.99
CA SER A 545 1.29 18.36 -16.30
C SER A 545 0.11 19.02 -15.58
N TRP A 546 0.29 19.58 -14.37
CA TRP A 546 -0.77 20.33 -13.68
C TRP A 546 -1.21 21.57 -14.46
N ALA A 547 -0.30 22.20 -15.22
CA ALA A 547 -0.60 23.37 -16.05
C ALA A 547 -1.33 22.94 -17.32
N ALA A 548 -0.74 22.00 -18.06
CA ALA A 548 -1.25 21.49 -19.34
C ALA A 548 -2.57 20.71 -19.24
N VAL A 549 -2.87 20.14 -18.06
CA VAL A 549 -4.03 19.27 -17.84
C VAL A 549 -4.97 19.91 -16.83
N ALA A 550 -4.62 19.91 -15.54
CA ALA A 550 -5.54 20.27 -14.46
C ALA A 550 -6.01 21.74 -14.48
N LYS A 551 -5.15 22.68 -14.92
CA LYS A 551 -5.46 24.12 -15.01
C LYS A 551 -6.05 24.53 -16.38
N GLN A 552 -5.77 23.78 -17.44
CA GLN A 552 -6.13 24.13 -18.82
C GLN A 552 -7.39 23.42 -19.35
N ARG A 553 -7.65 22.18 -18.93
CA ARG A 553 -8.77 21.40 -19.48
C ARG A 553 -10.11 21.74 -18.81
N PRO A 554 -11.18 22.00 -19.58
CA PRO A 554 -12.51 22.24 -19.02
C PRO A 554 -13.00 21.10 -18.12
N GLY A 555 -13.58 21.44 -16.97
CA GLY A 555 -14.15 20.47 -16.03
C GLY A 555 -13.15 19.83 -15.06
N LEU A 556 -11.85 20.12 -15.17
CA LEU A 556 -10.88 19.83 -14.11
C LEU A 556 -10.78 21.01 -13.12
N VAL A 557 -10.22 20.75 -11.94
CA VAL A 557 -10.00 21.73 -10.88
C VAL A 557 -8.55 21.63 -10.41
N TYR A 558 -7.91 22.78 -10.21
CA TYR A 558 -6.56 22.91 -9.68
C TYR A 558 -6.60 23.71 -8.35
N PRO A 559 -5.94 23.27 -7.27
CA PRO A 559 -5.26 21.98 -7.10
C PRO A 559 -6.20 20.77 -7.20
N VAL A 560 -5.69 19.64 -7.70
CA VAL A 560 -6.46 18.39 -7.83
C VAL A 560 -6.63 17.71 -6.47
N ASP A 561 -7.57 16.77 -6.36
CA ASP A 561 -7.83 16.10 -5.08
C ASP A 561 -6.72 15.12 -4.70
N MET A 562 -6.19 14.35 -5.66
CA MET A 562 -5.19 13.32 -5.39
C MET A 562 -4.17 13.14 -6.52
N TYR A 563 -2.91 12.91 -6.13
CA TYR A 563 -1.90 12.20 -6.92
C TYR A 563 -1.69 10.80 -6.32
N LEU A 564 -1.45 9.78 -7.15
CA LEU A 564 -1.20 8.40 -6.70
C LEU A 564 -0.14 7.72 -7.54
N GLU A 565 1.05 7.44 -6.98
CA GLU A 565 2.13 6.73 -7.69
C GLU A 565 3.02 5.84 -6.77
N GLY A 566 4.02 5.19 -7.38
CA GLY A 566 5.04 4.41 -6.67
C GLY A 566 6.00 5.28 -5.83
N SER A 567 6.63 4.67 -4.82
CA SER A 567 7.45 5.39 -3.83
C SER A 567 8.67 6.10 -4.41
N ASP A 568 9.16 5.68 -5.58
CA ASP A 568 10.18 6.36 -6.38
C ASP A 568 9.79 7.79 -6.80
N GLN A 569 8.50 8.08 -6.96
CA GLN A 569 8.04 9.38 -7.44
C GLN A 569 8.22 10.54 -6.45
N HIS A 570 8.60 10.26 -5.20
CA HIS A 570 9.14 11.27 -4.26
C HIS A 570 10.40 11.97 -4.79
N ARG A 571 11.19 11.31 -5.65
CA ARG A 571 12.36 11.88 -6.34
C ARG A 571 12.08 12.25 -7.81
N GLY A 572 10.87 11.96 -8.28
CA GLY A 572 10.42 12.18 -9.64
C GLY A 572 9.20 13.09 -9.67
N TRP A 573 8.08 12.55 -10.12
CA TRP A 573 6.91 13.33 -10.51
C TRP A 573 6.23 14.12 -9.37
N PHE A 574 6.22 13.59 -8.14
CA PHE A 574 5.63 14.33 -7.00
C PHE A 574 6.42 15.60 -6.71
N GLN A 575 7.76 15.51 -6.75
CA GLN A 575 8.66 16.62 -6.47
C GLN A 575 8.72 17.60 -7.65
N SER A 576 8.82 17.14 -8.90
CA SER A 576 8.85 18.05 -10.05
C SER A 576 7.53 18.80 -10.25
N SER A 577 6.39 18.13 -10.00
CA SER A 577 5.08 18.78 -10.00
C SER A 577 4.96 19.81 -8.87
N LEU A 578 5.40 19.46 -7.64
CA LEU A 578 5.42 20.39 -6.52
C LEU A 578 6.26 21.64 -6.82
N LEU A 579 7.53 21.46 -7.20
CA LEU A 579 8.47 22.57 -7.38
C LEU A 579 8.00 23.52 -8.50
N THR A 580 7.58 22.99 -9.66
CA THR A 580 7.07 23.83 -10.75
C THR A 580 5.76 24.54 -10.38
N SER A 581 4.86 23.86 -9.66
CA SER A 581 3.58 24.43 -9.20
C SER A 581 3.76 25.53 -8.16
N VAL A 582 4.64 25.33 -7.17
CA VAL A 582 4.93 26.33 -6.13
C VAL A 582 5.68 27.52 -6.73
N ALA A 583 6.70 27.29 -7.55
CA ALA A 583 7.41 28.36 -8.25
C ALA A 583 6.48 29.26 -9.09
N ASN A 584 5.43 28.67 -9.68
CA ASN A 584 4.43 29.40 -10.49
C ASN A 584 3.32 30.05 -9.65
N ASN A 585 2.62 29.27 -8.83
CA ASN A 585 1.35 29.64 -8.19
C ASN A 585 1.40 29.66 -6.65
N GLY A 586 2.53 29.32 -6.01
CA GLY A 586 2.69 29.32 -4.55
C GLY A 586 1.99 28.18 -3.79
N VAL A 587 1.45 27.18 -4.50
CA VAL A 587 0.70 26.05 -3.90
C VAL A 587 1.11 24.70 -4.50
N ALA A 588 0.91 23.62 -3.75
CA ALA A 588 1.02 22.26 -4.28
C ALA A 588 -0.06 21.99 -5.36
N PRO A 589 0.22 21.17 -6.38
CA PRO A 589 -0.76 20.89 -7.44
C PRO A 589 -1.82 19.86 -7.03
N TYR A 590 -1.62 19.21 -5.87
CA TYR A 590 -2.45 18.17 -5.28
C TYR A 590 -2.80 18.51 -3.81
N LYS A 591 -3.97 18.07 -3.34
CA LYS A 591 -4.36 18.17 -1.92
C LYS A 591 -3.89 16.96 -1.10
N GLN A 592 -3.83 15.79 -1.73
CA GLN A 592 -3.42 14.52 -1.11
C GLN A 592 -2.48 13.74 -2.03
N VAL A 593 -1.54 13.00 -1.45
CA VAL A 593 -0.64 12.09 -2.18
C VAL A 593 -0.75 10.70 -1.56
N LEU A 594 -1.14 9.73 -2.39
CA LEU A 594 -1.10 8.31 -2.03
C LEU A 594 0.10 7.65 -2.68
N THR A 595 0.87 6.90 -1.89
CA THR A 595 2.06 6.19 -2.32
C THR A 595 1.89 4.69 -2.18
N HIS A 596 2.36 3.92 -3.16
CA HIS A 596 2.54 2.48 -3.03
C HIS A 596 4.01 2.03 -3.18
N GLY A 597 4.33 0.86 -2.63
CA GLY A 597 5.62 0.19 -2.83
C GLY A 597 5.76 -0.47 -4.20
N PHE A 598 6.86 -1.20 -4.37
CA PHE A 598 7.16 -2.01 -5.55
C PHE A 598 6.55 -3.41 -5.46
N VAL A 599 6.40 -4.06 -6.62
CA VAL A 599 6.00 -5.46 -6.68
C VAL A 599 7.24 -6.35 -6.73
N LEU A 600 7.32 -7.29 -5.79
CA LEU A 600 8.39 -8.27 -5.65
C LEU A 600 7.86 -9.68 -5.97
N ASP A 601 8.75 -10.64 -6.20
CA ASP A 601 8.34 -12.04 -6.29
C ASP A 601 7.95 -12.62 -4.90
N GLU A 602 7.41 -13.84 -4.88
CA GLU A 602 7.05 -14.57 -3.64
C GLU A 602 8.23 -14.82 -2.68
N GLN A 603 9.47 -14.49 -3.07
CA GLN A 603 10.68 -14.58 -2.24
C GLN A 603 11.23 -13.19 -1.85
N GLY A 604 10.49 -12.11 -2.10
CA GLY A 604 10.91 -10.74 -1.79
C GLY A 604 12.01 -10.20 -2.70
N ARG A 605 12.24 -10.81 -3.87
CA ARG A 605 13.26 -10.37 -4.82
C ARG A 605 12.66 -9.48 -5.90
N LYS A 606 13.44 -8.52 -6.39
CA LYS A 606 13.09 -7.68 -7.54
C LYS A 606 12.82 -8.55 -8.78
N MET A 607 11.71 -8.31 -9.46
CA MET A 607 11.37 -9.04 -10.69
C MET A 607 12.33 -8.67 -11.84
N SER A 608 12.84 -9.67 -12.56
CA SER A 608 13.70 -9.46 -13.73
C SER A 608 13.61 -10.62 -14.74
N LYS A 609 13.73 -10.28 -16.03
CA LYS A 609 13.62 -11.28 -17.12
C LYS A 609 14.75 -12.31 -17.12
N SER A 610 15.92 -11.97 -16.58
CA SER A 610 17.07 -12.87 -16.44
C SER A 610 16.90 -13.92 -15.33
N ILE A 611 16.21 -13.56 -14.23
CA ILE A 611 15.87 -14.49 -13.14
C ILE A 611 14.64 -15.34 -13.51
N GLY A 612 13.78 -14.85 -14.42
CA GLY A 612 12.56 -15.55 -14.85
C GLY A 612 11.39 -15.44 -13.87
N ASN A 613 11.49 -14.56 -12.87
CA ASN A 613 10.49 -14.33 -11.82
C ASN A 613 9.47 -13.22 -12.16
N VAL A 614 9.30 -12.88 -13.45
CA VAL A 614 8.39 -11.81 -13.89
C VAL A 614 6.97 -12.33 -14.05
N VAL A 615 6.00 -11.65 -13.44
CA VAL A 615 4.57 -11.86 -13.69
C VAL A 615 4.08 -10.84 -14.72
N ASP A 616 3.56 -11.33 -15.86
CA ASP A 616 2.98 -10.51 -16.92
C ASP A 616 1.45 -10.40 -16.73
N PRO A 617 0.88 -9.18 -16.55
CA PRO A 617 -0.55 -8.98 -16.40
C PRO A 617 -1.38 -9.58 -17.56
N ALA A 618 -0.89 -9.55 -18.80
CA ALA A 618 -1.62 -10.09 -19.94
C ALA A 618 -1.75 -11.62 -19.86
N ILE A 619 -0.75 -12.31 -19.29
CA ILE A 619 -0.76 -13.75 -19.05
C ILE A 619 -1.70 -14.09 -17.89
N VAL A 620 -1.69 -13.31 -16.79
CA VAL A 620 -2.64 -13.50 -15.67
C VAL A 620 -4.08 -13.42 -16.16
N ILE A 621 -4.38 -12.41 -16.99
CA ILE A 621 -5.76 -12.12 -17.43
C ILE A 621 -6.23 -13.12 -18.49
N ASN A 622 -5.45 -13.36 -19.55
CA ASN A 622 -5.88 -14.11 -20.73
C ASN A 622 -5.39 -15.57 -20.74
N GLY A 623 -4.54 -15.95 -19.78
CA GLY A 623 -3.85 -17.23 -19.75
C GLY A 623 -2.58 -17.24 -20.60
N GLY A 624 -1.67 -18.14 -20.25
CA GLY A 624 -0.43 -18.39 -21.00
C GLY A 624 -0.59 -19.49 -22.06
N LYS A 625 0.53 -19.88 -22.67
CA LYS A 625 0.54 -20.95 -23.69
C LYS A 625 0.19 -22.31 -23.09
N ASN A 626 0.49 -22.53 -21.81
CA ASN A 626 0.13 -23.73 -21.08
C ASN A 626 -0.91 -23.38 -20.00
N GLN A 627 -2.19 -23.48 -20.34
CA GLN A 627 -3.30 -23.14 -19.43
C GLN A 627 -3.37 -23.97 -18.14
N LYS A 628 -2.59 -25.07 -18.00
CA LYS A 628 -2.47 -25.80 -16.72
C LYS A 628 -1.52 -25.12 -15.74
N GLU A 629 -0.50 -24.43 -16.23
CA GLU A 629 0.51 -23.72 -15.42
C GLU A 629 0.25 -22.20 -15.34
N GLU A 630 -0.45 -21.68 -16.35
CA GLU A 630 -0.77 -20.27 -16.55
C GLU A 630 -2.25 -20.17 -16.98
N PRO A 631 -3.22 -20.54 -16.11
CA PRO A 631 -4.63 -20.44 -16.41
C PRO A 631 -5.05 -18.97 -16.57
N ALA A 632 -6.10 -18.73 -17.36
CA ALA A 632 -6.69 -17.41 -17.47
C ALA A 632 -7.52 -17.08 -16.23
N TYR A 633 -6.98 -16.23 -15.35
CA TYR A 633 -7.64 -15.83 -14.11
C TYR A 633 -8.64 -14.67 -14.29
N GLY A 634 -8.48 -13.86 -15.35
CA GLY A 634 -9.25 -12.63 -15.55
C GLY A 634 -8.65 -11.41 -14.88
N ALA A 635 -9.18 -10.24 -15.21
CA ALA A 635 -8.81 -8.96 -14.60
C ALA A 635 -9.26 -8.88 -13.15
N ASP A 636 -10.45 -9.36 -12.80
CA ASP A 636 -10.96 -9.25 -11.43
C ASP A 636 -10.11 -10.00 -10.39
N VAL A 637 -9.47 -11.12 -10.74
CA VAL A 637 -8.54 -11.82 -9.83
C VAL A 637 -7.27 -11.00 -9.58
N LEU A 638 -6.77 -10.31 -10.61
CA LEU A 638 -5.65 -9.38 -10.47
C LEU A 638 -6.03 -8.16 -9.63
N ARG A 639 -7.27 -7.67 -9.76
CA ARG A 639 -7.81 -6.57 -8.95
C ARG A 639 -8.04 -6.98 -7.49
N LEU A 640 -8.50 -8.21 -7.26
CA LEU A 640 -8.63 -8.78 -5.92
C LEU A 640 -7.27 -8.85 -5.21
N TRP A 641 -6.21 -9.28 -5.91
CA TRP A 641 -4.85 -9.24 -5.36
C TRP A 641 -4.46 -7.81 -4.95
N VAL A 642 -4.66 -6.81 -5.82
CA VAL A 642 -4.37 -5.39 -5.49
C VAL A 642 -5.12 -4.92 -4.24
N SER A 643 -6.38 -5.33 -4.06
CA SER A 643 -7.12 -5.01 -2.83
C SER A 643 -6.61 -5.78 -1.60
N SER A 644 -6.03 -6.97 -1.77
CA SER A 644 -5.66 -7.86 -0.65
C SER A 644 -4.38 -7.47 0.09
N VAL A 645 -3.54 -6.62 -0.51
CA VAL A 645 -2.19 -6.29 -0.03
C VAL A 645 -2.14 -4.91 0.65
N ASP A 646 -1.28 -4.77 1.68
CA ASP A 646 -0.88 -3.45 2.17
C ASP A 646 0.14 -2.84 1.19
N TYR A 647 -0.41 -2.15 0.19
CA TYR A 647 0.34 -1.48 -0.87
C TYR A 647 1.27 -0.38 -0.34
N SER A 648 1.18 0.07 0.92
CA SER A 648 2.08 1.09 1.46
C SER A 648 3.54 0.60 1.58
N SER A 649 3.71 -0.73 1.57
CA SER A 649 4.98 -1.45 1.56
C SER A 649 5.23 -2.13 0.21
N ASP A 650 6.41 -2.74 0.02
CA ASP A 650 6.67 -3.57 -1.15
C ASP A 650 5.85 -4.89 -1.07
N VAL A 651 5.13 -5.22 -2.14
CA VAL A 651 4.10 -6.28 -2.14
C VAL A 651 4.52 -7.51 -2.95
N PRO A 652 4.30 -8.75 -2.45
CA PRO A 652 4.65 -9.96 -3.17
C PRO A 652 3.59 -10.36 -4.20
N LEU A 653 4.03 -10.91 -5.33
CA LEU A 653 3.16 -11.65 -6.27
C LEU A 653 3.87 -12.86 -6.89
N GLY A 654 3.12 -13.94 -7.06
CA GLY A 654 3.53 -15.10 -7.83
C GLY A 654 2.37 -16.06 -8.07
N LYS A 655 2.70 -17.27 -8.52
CA LYS A 655 1.72 -18.28 -8.97
C LYS A 655 0.83 -18.80 -7.83
N ASN A 656 1.36 -18.89 -6.61
CA ASN A 656 0.60 -19.40 -5.45
C ASN A 656 -0.38 -18.35 -4.96
N ILE A 657 0.06 -17.08 -4.88
CA ILE A 657 -0.80 -15.94 -4.51
C ILE A 657 -1.95 -15.80 -5.52
N LEU A 658 -1.67 -15.84 -6.83
CA LEU A 658 -2.72 -15.77 -7.86
C LEU A 658 -3.74 -16.91 -7.75
N LYS A 659 -3.29 -18.14 -7.48
CA LYS A 659 -4.17 -19.29 -7.27
C LYS A 659 -5.08 -19.08 -6.04
N GLN A 660 -4.52 -18.59 -4.93
CA GLN A 660 -5.29 -18.28 -3.72
C GLN A 660 -6.35 -17.20 -3.98
N MET A 661 -6.00 -16.14 -4.71
CA MET A 661 -6.95 -15.09 -5.11
C MET A 661 -8.06 -15.65 -6.00
N ALA A 662 -7.75 -16.54 -6.94
CA ALA A 662 -8.75 -17.20 -7.79
C ALA A 662 -9.71 -18.10 -6.99
N ASP A 663 -9.22 -18.80 -5.96
CA ASP A 663 -10.05 -19.59 -5.05
C ASP A 663 -10.98 -18.72 -4.18
N ILE A 664 -10.52 -17.54 -3.75
CA ILE A 664 -11.34 -16.58 -2.99
C ILE A 664 -12.39 -15.91 -3.90
N TYR A 665 -11.99 -15.48 -5.10
CA TYR A 665 -12.89 -14.98 -6.15
C TYR A 665 -14.02 -16.00 -6.44
N ARG A 666 -13.67 -17.29 -6.55
CA ARG A 666 -14.65 -18.38 -6.75
C ARG A 666 -15.59 -18.56 -5.57
N LYS A 667 -15.14 -18.36 -4.32
CA LYS A 667 -16.01 -18.39 -3.13
C LYS A 667 -17.04 -17.26 -3.18
N ILE A 668 -16.61 -16.02 -3.41
CA ILE A 668 -17.50 -14.85 -3.53
C ILE A 668 -18.53 -15.06 -4.65
N ARG A 669 -18.08 -15.51 -5.84
CA ARG A 669 -18.98 -15.83 -6.97
C ARG A 669 -19.97 -16.94 -6.63
N ASN A 670 -19.56 -17.97 -5.91
CA ASN A 670 -20.45 -19.07 -5.51
C ASN A 670 -21.51 -18.62 -4.49
N THR A 671 -21.13 -17.76 -3.52
CA THR A 671 -22.10 -17.14 -2.61
C THR A 671 -23.12 -16.32 -3.39
N ALA A 672 -22.68 -15.42 -4.29
CA ALA A 672 -23.59 -14.64 -5.14
C ALA A 672 -24.48 -15.54 -6.03
N ARG A 673 -23.95 -16.63 -6.58
CA ARG A 673 -24.73 -17.61 -7.35
C ARG A 673 -25.82 -18.27 -6.51
N PHE A 674 -25.54 -18.60 -5.25
CA PHE A 674 -26.53 -19.16 -4.33
C PHE A 674 -27.64 -18.14 -4.04
N LEU A 675 -27.29 -16.88 -3.79
CA LEU A 675 -28.26 -15.80 -3.59
C LEU A 675 -29.17 -15.66 -4.83
N ILE A 676 -28.60 -15.43 -6.03
CA ILE A 676 -29.36 -15.28 -7.29
C ILE A 676 -30.27 -16.50 -7.53
N GLY A 677 -29.73 -17.72 -7.34
CA GLY A 677 -30.46 -18.94 -7.60
C GLY A 677 -31.72 -19.13 -6.75
N ASN A 678 -31.70 -18.61 -5.52
CA ASN A 678 -32.82 -18.66 -4.58
C ASN A 678 -33.82 -17.50 -4.74
N LEU A 679 -33.62 -16.62 -5.73
CA LEU A 679 -34.47 -15.45 -6.00
C LEU A 679 -35.22 -15.55 -7.34
N HIS A 680 -35.12 -16.69 -8.04
CA HIS A 680 -35.66 -16.89 -9.40
C HIS A 680 -37.18 -16.71 -9.54
N ASP A 681 -37.91 -16.79 -8.43
CA ASP A 681 -39.35 -16.65 -8.30
C ASP A 681 -39.76 -15.57 -7.29
N PHE A 682 -38.88 -14.59 -7.05
CA PHE A 682 -39.06 -13.48 -6.12
C PHE A 682 -39.07 -12.13 -6.85
N ASP A 683 -40.12 -11.35 -6.65
CA ASP A 683 -40.24 -9.97 -7.08
C ASP A 683 -40.26 -9.03 -5.86
N PRO A 684 -39.19 -8.26 -5.60
CA PRO A 684 -39.12 -7.37 -4.43
C PRO A 684 -40.28 -6.37 -4.33
N ALA A 685 -40.94 -6.02 -5.46
CA ALA A 685 -42.07 -5.09 -5.45
C ALA A 685 -43.40 -5.75 -5.01
N LYS A 686 -43.44 -7.08 -4.87
CA LYS A 686 -44.64 -7.85 -4.48
C LYS A 686 -44.43 -8.75 -3.27
N ASP A 687 -43.27 -9.39 -3.20
CA ASP A 687 -42.95 -10.48 -2.28
C ASP A 687 -42.13 -10.04 -1.06
N ALA A 688 -41.64 -8.79 -1.03
CA ALA A 688 -40.81 -8.31 0.07
C ALA A 688 -41.61 -8.16 1.37
N ILE A 689 -41.00 -8.59 2.48
CA ILE A 689 -41.56 -8.49 3.83
C ILE A 689 -41.00 -7.25 4.54
N ALA A 690 -41.85 -6.51 5.26
CA ALA A 690 -41.43 -5.32 6.01
C ALA A 690 -40.51 -5.67 7.18
N TYR A 691 -39.65 -4.75 7.61
CA TYR A 691 -38.63 -5.02 8.63
C TYR A 691 -39.20 -5.55 9.95
N ASP A 692 -40.28 -4.92 10.46
CA ASP A 692 -40.95 -5.34 11.70
C ASP A 692 -41.58 -6.73 11.62
N ASP A 693 -41.96 -7.15 10.41
CA ASP A 693 -42.50 -8.47 10.09
C ASP A 693 -41.40 -9.51 9.76
N LEU A 694 -40.11 -9.20 9.93
CA LEU A 694 -39.04 -10.19 9.70
C LEU A 694 -38.75 -11.02 10.97
N PRO A 695 -38.51 -12.34 10.83
CA PRO A 695 -37.94 -13.19 11.89
C PRO A 695 -36.67 -12.59 12.51
N GLU A 696 -36.35 -12.96 13.74
CA GLU A 696 -35.21 -12.38 14.46
C GLU A 696 -33.87 -12.73 13.79
N LEU A 697 -33.72 -13.94 13.24
CA LEU A 697 -32.57 -14.34 12.42
C LEU A 697 -32.37 -13.43 11.19
N ASP A 698 -33.48 -13.00 10.58
CA ASP A 698 -33.48 -12.17 9.38
C ASP A 698 -33.11 -10.72 9.73
N ARG A 699 -33.69 -10.19 10.82
CA ARG A 699 -33.35 -8.88 11.38
C ARG A 699 -31.90 -8.80 11.88
N TYR A 700 -31.40 -9.84 12.55
CA TYR A 700 -29.99 -9.96 12.94
C TYR A 700 -29.06 -9.96 11.73
N MET A 701 -29.46 -10.62 10.64
CA MET A 701 -28.65 -10.66 9.42
C MET A 701 -28.58 -9.29 8.72
N LEU A 702 -29.68 -8.53 8.72
CA LEU A 702 -29.67 -7.12 8.29
C LEU A 702 -28.80 -6.25 9.21
N HIS A 703 -28.88 -6.43 10.52
CA HIS A 703 -28.00 -5.75 11.48
C HIS A 703 -26.52 -6.04 11.19
N ARG A 704 -26.14 -7.30 11.03
CA ARG A 704 -24.76 -7.70 10.70
C ARG A 704 -24.28 -7.11 9.36
N MET A 705 -25.19 -6.96 8.38
CA MET A 705 -24.86 -6.23 7.13
C MET A 705 -24.54 -4.76 7.37
N THR A 706 -25.21 -4.08 8.31
CA THR A 706 -24.87 -2.67 8.63
C THR A 706 -23.44 -2.54 9.13
N GLU A 707 -22.98 -3.45 9.99
CA GLU A 707 -21.60 -3.48 10.49
C GLU A 707 -20.59 -3.78 9.37
N VAL A 708 -20.84 -4.84 8.59
CA VAL A 708 -19.99 -5.27 7.47
C VAL A 708 -19.81 -4.17 6.43
N PHE A 709 -20.89 -3.48 6.06
CA PHE A 709 -20.82 -2.44 5.03
C PHE A 709 -20.30 -1.10 5.57
N ALA A 710 -20.41 -0.84 6.88
CA ALA A 710 -19.69 0.24 7.55
C ALA A 710 -18.18 -0.01 7.56
N GLU A 711 -17.73 -1.21 7.96
CA GLU A 711 -16.31 -1.63 7.89
C GLU A 711 -15.74 -1.50 6.46
N VAL A 712 -16.50 -1.94 5.45
CA VAL A 712 -16.13 -1.79 4.04
C VAL A 712 -16.02 -0.31 3.66
N THR A 713 -16.98 0.53 4.04
CA THR A 713 -16.96 1.97 3.71
C THR A 713 -15.75 2.67 4.33
N ASP A 714 -15.47 2.43 5.62
CA ASP A 714 -14.27 2.94 6.30
C ASP A 714 -12.97 2.48 5.62
N ALA A 715 -12.90 1.22 5.16
CA ALA A 715 -11.76 0.72 4.40
C ALA A 715 -11.54 1.46 3.06
N PHE A 716 -12.59 1.96 2.41
CA PHE A 716 -12.47 2.81 1.22
C PHE A 716 -12.12 4.26 1.54
N GLU A 717 -12.69 4.84 2.60
CA GLU A 717 -12.42 6.22 3.04
C GLU A 717 -11.00 6.42 3.58
N THR A 718 -10.47 5.40 4.25
CA THR A 718 -9.08 5.35 4.73
C THR A 718 -8.08 4.81 3.70
N TYR A 719 -8.58 4.38 2.53
CA TYR A 719 -7.84 3.68 1.46
C TYR A 719 -7.22 2.31 1.86
N GLN A 720 -7.58 1.77 3.02
CA GLN A 720 -7.10 0.48 3.53
C GLN A 720 -7.80 -0.73 2.87
N PHE A 721 -7.67 -0.90 1.55
CA PHE A 721 -8.42 -1.92 0.79
C PHE A 721 -8.24 -3.37 1.27
N PHE A 722 -7.14 -3.70 1.96
CA PHE A 722 -6.94 -5.02 2.56
C PHE A 722 -7.98 -5.36 3.62
N ARG A 723 -8.53 -4.35 4.30
CA ARG A 723 -9.65 -4.50 5.25
C ARG A 723 -10.94 -4.84 4.51
N PHE A 724 -11.26 -4.13 3.42
CA PHE A 724 -12.37 -4.49 2.53
C PHE A 724 -12.26 -5.97 2.07
N PHE A 725 -11.07 -6.40 1.64
CA PHE A 725 -10.83 -7.77 1.19
C PHE A 725 -11.13 -8.78 2.31
N GLN A 726 -10.62 -8.54 3.53
CA GLN A 726 -10.85 -9.39 4.70
C GLN A 726 -12.34 -9.42 5.10
N THR A 727 -12.97 -8.25 5.22
CA THR A 727 -14.39 -8.11 5.63
C THR A 727 -15.33 -8.78 4.62
N VAL A 728 -15.17 -8.56 3.30
CA VAL A 728 -16.00 -9.22 2.27
C VAL A 728 -15.77 -10.72 2.21
N GLN A 729 -14.51 -11.19 2.37
CA GLN A 729 -14.23 -12.62 2.44
C GLN A 729 -14.91 -13.26 3.65
N ASN A 730 -14.82 -12.64 4.83
CA ASN A 730 -15.43 -13.11 6.07
C ASN A 730 -16.96 -13.09 5.97
N PHE A 731 -17.56 -12.03 5.42
CA PHE A 731 -19.00 -11.95 5.21
C PHE A 731 -19.50 -13.06 4.27
N CYS A 732 -18.85 -13.27 3.12
CA CYS A 732 -19.25 -14.30 2.15
C CYS A 732 -19.13 -15.73 2.71
N VAL A 733 -18.12 -16.00 3.53
CA VAL A 733 -17.81 -17.35 4.03
C VAL A 733 -18.44 -17.63 5.40
N VAL A 734 -18.21 -16.77 6.38
CA VAL A 734 -18.61 -17.00 7.79
C VAL A 734 -20.07 -16.61 8.00
N ASP A 735 -20.45 -15.37 7.69
CA ASP A 735 -21.79 -14.85 7.97
C ASP A 735 -22.85 -15.44 7.03
N LEU A 736 -22.57 -15.44 5.72
CA LEU A 736 -23.46 -16.00 4.72
C LEU A 736 -23.31 -17.53 4.60
N SER A 737 -22.21 -18.04 4.03
CA SER A 737 -22.14 -19.44 3.60
C SER A 737 -22.22 -20.47 4.74
N ASN A 738 -21.54 -20.24 5.87
CA ASN A 738 -21.43 -21.21 6.97
C ASN A 738 -22.53 -21.09 8.04
N PHE A 739 -23.29 -19.98 8.01
CA PHE A 739 -24.32 -19.67 9.00
C PHE A 739 -25.66 -19.43 8.30
N TYR A 740 -25.88 -18.23 7.76
CA TYR A 740 -27.21 -17.78 7.34
C TYR A 740 -27.78 -18.60 6.18
N LEU A 741 -26.99 -18.81 5.12
CA LEU A 741 -27.40 -19.57 3.94
C LEU A 741 -27.48 -21.07 4.21
N ASP A 742 -26.82 -21.56 5.26
CA ASP A 742 -26.85 -22.96 5.65
C ASP A 742 -28.15 -23.29 6.41
N ILE A 743 -28.52 -22.44 7.38
CA ILE A 743 -29.83 -22.47 8.06
C ILE A 743 -30.96 -22.25 7.04
N ALA A 744 -30.80 -21.29 6.12
CA ALA A 744 -31.85 -20.90 5.19
C ALA A 744 -32.24 -21.99 4.18
N LYS A 745 -31.43 -23.04 3.95
CA LYS A 745 -31.75 -24.12 3.00
C LYS A 745 -33.11 -24.76 3.27
N ASP A 746 -33.44 -25.03 4.54
CA ASP A 746 -34.72 -25.66 4.87
C ASP A 746 -35.91 -24.78 4.44
N ARG A 747 -35.94 -23.50 4.82
CA ARG A 747 -37.01 -22.58 4.42
C ARG A 747 -37.02 -22.22 2.93
N LEU A 748 -35.86 -22.15 2.28
CA LEU A 748 -35.78 -21.86 0.84
C LEU A 748 -36.29 -23.03 -0.01
N TYR A 749 -36.01 -24.26 0.41
CA TYR A 749 -36.24 -25.48 -0.39
C TYR A 749 -37.54 -26.22 -0.01
N ILE A 750 -37.89 -26.28 1.28
CA ILE A 750 -38.95 -27.16 1.80
C ILE A 750 -40.29 -26.43 1.94
N SER A 751 -40.30 -25.15 2.33
CA SER A 751 -41.54 -24.37 2.45
C SER A 751 -42.23 -24.13 1.10
N ALA A 752 -43.53 -23.82 1.12
CA ALA A 752 -44.29 -23.46 -0.08
C ALA A 752 -43.72 -22.19 -0.75
N THR A 753 -43.91 -22.06 -2.07
CA THR A 753 -43.27 -21.02 -2.91
C THR A 753 -43.50 -19.60 -2.43
N ASP A 754 -44.73 -19.31 -2.01
CA ASP A 754 -45.26 -18.02 -1.59
C ASP A 754 -45.40 -17.88 -0.07
N SER A 755 -45.03 -18.91 0.71
CA SER A 755 -45.07 -18.87 2.17
C SER A 755 -44.26 -17.71 2.74
N TYR A 756 -44.80 -17.05 3.77
CA TYR A 756 -44.12 -15.99 4.53
C TYR A 756 -42.72 -16.43 5.00
N ARG A 757 -42.59 -17.66 5.49
CA ARG A 757 -41.32 -18.29 5.93
C ARG A 757 -40.23 -18.29 4.85
N ARG A 758 -40.63 -18.38 3.58
CA ARG A 758 -39.72 -18.34 2.43
C ARG A 758 -39.49 -16.91 1.94
N ARG A 759 -40.56 -16.09 1.88
CA ARG A 759 -40.48 -14.68 1.44
C ARG A 759 -39.67 -13.78 2.39
N SER A 760 -39.72 -13.99 3.71
CA SER A 760 -38.86 -13.25 4.66
C SER A 760 -37.37 -13.49 4.35
N CYS A 761 -37.00 -14.75 4.11
CA CYS A 761 -35.65 -15.12 3.73
C CYS A 761 -35.25 -14.46 2.41
N GLN A 762 -36.09 -14.58 1.37
CA GLN A 762 -35.79 -14.04 0.04
C GLN A 762 -35.63 -12.52 0.06
N THR A 763 -36.39 -11.80 0.89
CA THR A 763 -36.23 -10.35 1.13
C THR A 763 -34.79 -10.02 1.55
N VAL A 764 -34.28 -10.69 2.59
CA VAL A 764 -32.91 -10.47 3.07
C VAL A 764 -31.86 -10.97 2.08
N LEU A 765 -32.12 -12.06 1.34
CA LEU A 765 -31.20 -12.51 0.27
C LEU A 765 -31.08 -11.49 -0.87
N ALA A 766 -32.17 -10.82 -1.24
CA ALA A 766 -32.15 -9.77 -2.26
C ALA A 766 -31.33 -8.56 -1.81
N ILE A 767 -31.57 -8.08 -0.57
CA ILE A 767 -30.80 -7.00 0.05
C ILE A 767 -29.30 -7.37 0.12
N ALA A 768 -28.99 -8.59 0.59
CA ALA A 768 -27.62 -9.10 0.66
C ALA A 768 -26.91 -9.09 -0.71
N LEU A 769 -27.63 -9.50 -1.76
CA LEU A 769 -27.10 -9.63 -3.11
C LEU A 769 -26.83 -8.27 -3.75
N GLU A 770 -27.78 -7.34 -3.68
CA GLU A 770 -27.59 -5.99 -4.21
C GLU A 770 -26.47 -5.25 -3.48
N ASN A 771 -26.45 -5.27 -2.16
CA ASN A 771 -25.43 -4.58 -1.37
C ASN A 771 -24.05 -5.24 -1.53
N LEU A 772 -23.96 -6.57 -1.65
CA LEU A 772 -22.71 -7.24 -2.02
C LEU A 772 -22.22 -6.80 -3.40
N ALA A 773 -23.10 -6.72 -4.41
CA ALA A 773 -22.74 -6.26 -5.75
C ALA A 773 -22.22 -4.80 -5.73
N LYS A 774 -22.94 -3.88 -5.06
CA LYS A 774 -22.53 -2.48 -4.86
C LYS A 774 -21.17 -2.39 -4.15
N ALA A 775 -20.99 -3.11 -3.05
CA ALA A 775 -19.78 -3.09 -2.23
C ALA A 775 -18.53 -3.59 -2.97
N ILE A 776 -18.64 -4.66 -3.77
CA ILE A 776 -17.48 -5.20 -4.51
C ILE A 776 -17.20 -4.47 -5.82
N ALA A 777 -18.14 -3.66 -6.35
CA ALA A 777 -18.05 -3.00 -7.65
C ALA A 777 -16.77 -2.18 -7.92
N PRO A 778 -16.13 -1.50 -6.94
CA PRO A 778 -14.85 -0.84 -7.19
C PRO A 778 -13.69 -1.80 -7.50
N VAL A 779 -13.69 -2.99 -6.89
CA VAL A 779 -12.59 -3.97 -6.99
C VAL A 779 -12.92 -5.07 -7.99
N LEU A 780 -14.01 -5.79 -7.79
CA LEU A 780 -14.49 -6.88 -8.63
C LEU A 780 -15.52 -6.35 -9.64
N CYS A 781 -15.10 -5.37 -10.44
CA CYS A 781 -16.00 -4.57 -11.27
C CYS A 781 -16.77 -5.41 -12.30
N HIS A 782 -16.15 -6.46 -12.86
CA HIS A 782 -16.83 -7.34 -13.81
C HIS A 782 -17.77 -8.31 -13.09
N MET A 783 -17.40 -8.87 -11.94
CA MET A 783 -18.29 -9.73 -11.15
C MET A 783 -19.53 -8.98 -10.67
N ALA A 784 -19.37 -7.74 -10.18
CA ALA A 784 -20.48 -6.92 -9.73
C ALA A 784 -21.51 -6.66 -10.84
N GLU A 785 -21.04 -6.30 -12.03
CA GLU A 785 -21.90 -6.10 -13.20
C GLU A 785 -22.52 -7.42 -13.68
N ASP A 786 -21.77 -8.53 -13.67
CA ASP A 786 -22.30 -9.85 -14.06
C ASP A 786 -23.39 -10.34 -13.09
N ILE A 787 -23.26 -10.03 -11.79
CA ILE A 787 -24.32 -10.25 -10.79
C ILE A 787 -25.53 -9.39 -11.12
N TRP A 788 -25.35 -8.09 -11.36
CA TRP A 788 -26.43 -7.14 -11.65
C TRP A 788 -27.23 -7.53 -12.89
N GLN A 789 -26.55 -7.94 -13.97
CA GLN A 789 -27.17 -8.40 -15.21
C GLN A 789 -27.89 -9.76 -15.09
N ASN A 790 -27.67 -10.49 -13.99
CA ASN A 790 -28.32 -11.77 -13.70
C ASN A 790 -29.30 -11.69 -12.52
N LEU A 791 -29.66 -10.49 -12.05
CA LEU A 791 -30.77 -10.32 -11.11
C LEU A 791 -32.07 -10.86 -11.74
N PRO A 792 -32.87 -11.67 -11.01
CA PRO A 792 -34.08 -12.28 -11.56
C PRO A 792 -35.28 -11.32 -11.63
N TYR A 793 -35.16 -10.15 -10.99
CA TYR A 793 -36.14 -9.07 -10.95
C TYR A 793 -35.58 -7.81 -11.63
N SER A 794 -36.47 -6.90 -12.04
CA SER A 794 -36.09 -5.62 -12.65
C SER A 794 -35.62 -4.62 -11.61
N THR A 795 -34.45 -4.01 -11.84
CA THR A 795 -34.03 -2.80 -11.12
C THR A 795 -34.22 -1.56 -12.02
N PRO A 796 -34.34 -0.34 -11.47
CA PRO A 796 -34.44 0.88 -12.27
C PRO A 796 -33.11 1.28 -12.95
N TYR A 797 -32.03 0.54 -12.70
CA TYR A 797 -30.67 0.85 -13.11
C TYR A 797 -30.12 -0.20 -14.07
N LYS A 798 -29.56 0.23 -15.22
CA LYS A 798 -29.00 -0.70 -16.21
C LYS A 798 -27.71 -1.39 -15.74
N SER A 799 -27.00 -0.76 -14.82
CA SER A 799 -25.69 -1.18 -14.32
C SER A 799 -25.60 -0.94 -12.82
N VAL A 800 -24.86 -1.80 -12.10
CA VAL A 800 -24.59 -1.66 -10.67
C VAL A 800 -24.00 -0.27 -10.33
N PHE A 801 -23.22 0.32 -11.24
CA PHE A 801 -22.60 1.63 -11.02
C PHE A 801 -23.60 2.80 -11.04
N GLN A 802 -24.79 2.60 -11.59
CA GLN A 802 -25.88 3.59 -11.56
C GLN A 802 -26.71 3.49 -10.26
N ALA A 803 -26.61 2.37 -9.52
CA ALA A 803 -27.37 2.14 -8.28
C ALA A 803 -26.74 2.80 -7.04
N GLY A 804 -25.58 3.47 -7.19
CA GLY A 804 -24.88 4.15 -6.11
C GLY A 804 -24.13 3.21 -5.16
N TRP A 805 -23.60 3.78 -4.08
CA TRP A 805 -22.96 3.02 -3.01
C TRP A 805 -23.97 2.18 -2.21
N VAL A 806 -23.45 1.35 -1.31
CA VAL A 806 -24.23 0.47 -0.44
C VAL A 806 -25.30 1.25 0.33
N GLN A 807 -26.51 0.71 0.42
CA GLN A 807 -27.63 1.29 1.16
C GLN A 807 -27.93 0.43 2.38
N VAL A 808 -27.95 1.05 3.55
CA VAL A 808 -28.33 0.42 4.83
C VAL A 808 -29.30 1.36 5.53
N GLU A 809 -30.44 0.84 5.98
CA GLU A 809 -31.43 1.63 6.69
C GLU A 809 -31.02 1.78 8.18
N ASP A 810 -31.35 2.92 8.78
CA ASP A 810 -31.06 3.17 10.20
C ASP A 810 -31.84 2.21 11.12
N GLU A 811 -33.03 1.75 10.69
CA GLU A 811 -33.87 0.79 11.40
C GLU A 811 -33.22 -0.60 11.56
N TRP A 812 -32.18 -0.95 10.77
CA TRP A 812 -31.49 -2.23 10.90
C TRP A 812 -30.45 -2.24 12.03
N LYS A 813 -30.22 -1.12 12.72
CA LYS A 813 -29.15 -0.96 13.73
C LYS A 813 -29.60 -1.35 15.14
N HIS A 814 -29.57 -2.64 15.44
CA HIS A 814 -29.93 -3.23 16.73
C HIS A 814 -28.73 -3.87 17.46
N PRO A 815 -27.83 -3.07 18.07
CA PRO A 815 -26.64 -3.59 18.76
C PRO A 815 -26.99 -4.56 19.91
N GLU A 816 -28.11 -4.36 20.60
CA GLU A 816 -28.62 -5.26 21.65
C GLU A 816 -28.92 -6.67 21.15
N MET A 817 -29.33 -6.81 19.88
CA MET A 817 -29.55 -8.11 19.24
C MET A 817 -28.21 -8.84 18.99
N SER A 818 -27.12 -8.10 18.75
CA SER A 818 -25.79 -8.67 18.48
C SER A 818 -25.28 -9.52 19.64
N GLU A 819 -25.50 -9.11 20.90
CA GLU A 819 -25.03 -9.86 22.07
C GLU A 819 -25.67 -11.26 22.18
N LEU A 820 -27.00 -11.34 22.02
CA LEU A 820 -27.72 -12.63 22.04
C LEU A 820 -27.27 -13.52 20.88
N TRP A 821 -27.18 -12.98 19.67
CA TRP A 821 -26.82 -13.76 18.49
C TRP A 821 -25.35 -14.20 18.48
N GLN A 822 -24.46 -13.46 19.15
CA GLN A 822 -23.10 -13.94 19.43
C GLN A 822 -23.09 -15.15 20.38
N LYS A 823 -23.88 -15.11 21.47
CA LYS A 823 -24.07 -16.26 22.37
C LYS A 823 -24.63 -17.47 21.60
N LEU A 824 -25.68 -17.27 20.79
CA LEU A 824 -26.30 -18.31 19.96
C LEU A 824 -25.35 -18.92 18.92
N ARG A 825 -24.57 -18.09 18.21
CA ARG A 825 -23.56 -18.56 17.25
C ARG A 825 -22.45 -19.36 17.93
N LYS A 826 -22.04 -18.98 19.15
CA LYS A 826 -21.08 -19.75 19.94
C LYS A 826 -21.63 -21.15 20.26
N VAL A 827 -22.86 -21.24 20.79
CA VAL A 827 -23.54 -22.52 21.06
C VAL A 827 -23.65 -23.38 19.80
N ARG A 828 -24.05 -22.80 18.64
CA ARG A 828 -24.05 -23.51 17.34
C ARG A 828 -22.66 -24.04 16.98
N GLY A 829 -21.60 -23.27 17.21
CA GLY A 829 -20.21 -23.70 16.98
C GLY A 829 -19.80 -24.89 17.85
N GLU A 830 -20.14 -24.85 19.13
CA GLU A 830 -19.85 -25.91 20.10
C GLU A 830 -20.69 -27.18 19.82
N VAL A 831 -21.97 -27.04 19.45
CA VAL A 831 -22.82 -28.15 18.99
C VAL A 831 -22.28 -28.80 17.73
N ASN A 832 -21.85 -28.00 16.74
CA ASN A 832 -21.27 -28.52 15.50
C ASN A 832 -19.99 -29.34 15.76
N GLN A 833 -19.16 -28.98 16.75
CA GLN A 833 -17.99 -29.79 17.10
C GLN A 833 -18.38 -31.20 17.58
N VAL A 834 -19.38 -31.31 18.46
CA VAL A 834 -19.87 -32.62 18.94
C VAL A 834 -20.53 -33.41 17.81
N MET A 835 -21.28 -32.75 16.91
CA MET A 835 -21.86 -33.40 15.72
C MET A 835 -20.79 -33.88 14.72
N GLU A 836 -19.66 -33.19 14.57
CA GLU A 836 -18.55 -33.65 13.73
C GLU A 836 -17.81 -34.84 14.36
N GLU A 837 -17.68 -34.89 15.69
CA GLU A 837 -17.15 -36.08 16.39
C GLU A 837 -18.08 -37.29 16.23
N ALA A 838 -19.39 -37.11 16.40
CA ALA A 838 -20.39 -38.15 16.14
C ALA A 838 -20.36 -38.64 14.69
N ARG A 839 -20.14 -37.74 13.72
CA ARG A 839 -19.96 -38.09 12.29
C ARG A 839 -18.66 -38.83 12.00
N LYS A 840 -17.52 -38.41 12.56
CA LYS A 840 -16.23 -39.13 12.44
C LYS A 840 -16.37 -40.59 12.89
N ASN A 841 -17.08 -40.81 14.00
CA ASN A 841 -17.31 -42.14 14.59
C ASN A 841 -18.49 -42.90 13.96
N LYS A 842 -19.19 -42.31 12.97
CA LYS A 842 -20.34 -42.88 12.24
C LYS A 842 -21.57 -43.18 13.11
N ALA A 843 -21.71 -42.49 14.24
CA ALA A 843 -22.93 -42.54 15.06
C ALA A 843 -24.11 -41.86 14.35
N ILE A 844 -23.82 -40.83 13.57
CA ILE A 844 -24.72 -40.15 12.62
C ILE A 844 -23.99 -39.94 11.28
N GLY A 845 -24.71 -39.90 10.16
CA GLY A 845 -24.18 -39.55 8.83
C GLY A 845 -24.35 -38.08 8.47
N SER A 846 -25.51 -37.50 8.78
CA SER A 846 -25.85 -36.09 8.56
C SER A 846 -26.31 -35.42 9.86
N SER A 847 -26.24 -34.08 9.94
CA SER A 847 -26.70 -33.36 11.15
C SER A 847 -28.21 -33.51 11.40
N LEU A 848 -28.99 -33.78 10.36
CA LEU A 848 -30.43 -34.07 10.49
C LEU A 848 -30.73 -35.44 11.11
N GLU A 849 -29.75 -36.34 11.25
CA GLU A 849 -29.92 -37.56 12.05
C GLU A 849 -29.77 -37.29 13.56
N ALA A 850 -29.36 -36.09 13.96
CA ALA A 850 -29.12 -35.74 15.36
C ALA A 850 -30.37 -35.20 16.08
N LYS A 851 -30.51 -35.63 17.33
CA LYS A 851 -31.15 -34.91 18.43
C LYS A 851 -30.07 -34.32 19.32
N VAL A 852 -30.14 -33.01 19.56
CA VAL A 852 -29.19 -32.28 20.41
C VAL A 852 -29.77 -32.13 21.80
N LEU A 853 -29.06 -32.63 22.81
CA LEU A 853 -29.38 -32.37 24.21
C LEU A 853 -28.49 -31.20 24.67
N LEU A 854 -29.09 -30.20 25.31
CA LEU A 854 -28.43 -28.93 25.63
C LEU A 854 -28.78 -28.48 27.05
N TYR A 855 -27.76 -28.38 27.91
CA TYR A 855 -27.86 -27.78 29.25
C TYR A 855 -27.06 -26.49 29.28
N VAL A 856 -27.66 -25.42 29.81
CA VAL A 856 -27.05 -24.10 29.98
C VAL A 856 -27.27 -23.63 31.41
N SER A 857 -26.20 -23.25 32.11
CA SER A 857 -26.29 -22.78 33.50
C SER A 857 -26.74 -21.31 33.62
N ASP A 858 -26.40 -20.49 32.62
CA ASP A 858 -26.85 -19.10 32.47
C ASP A 858 -28.38 -19.07 32.31
N THR A 859 -29.07 -18.53 33.31
CA THR A 859 -30.55 -18.51 33.37
C THR A 859 -31.15 -17.64 32.27
N GLU A 860 -30.55 -16.50 31.94
CA GLU A 860 -31.05 -15.59 30.90
C GLU A 860 -30.90 -16.23 29.51
N LEU A 861 -29.72 -16.80 29.22
CA LEU A 861 -29.50 -17.52 27.98
C LEU A 861 -30.42 -18.75 27.89
N ARG A 862 -30.62 -19.49 28.98
CA ARG A 862 -31.52 -20.64 29.03
C ARG A 862 -32.97 -20.25 28.77
N GLU A 863 -33.46 -19.15 29.33
CA GLU A 863 -34.81 -18.64 29.06
C GLU A 863 -34.99 -18.23 27.59
N ASN A 864 -33.98 -17.60 26.98
CA ASN A 864 -34.03 -17.22 25.57
C ASN A 864 -33.98 -18.44 24.63
N LEU A 865 -33.14 -19.43 24.95
CA LEU A 865 -33.14 -20.73 24.27
C LEU A 865 -34.48 -21.46 24.40
N ALA A 866 -35.14 -21.38 25.56
CA ALA A 866 -36.46 -22.00 25.78
C ALA A 866 -37.56 -21.33 24.94
N LYS A 867 -37.55 -20.00 24.79
CA LYS A 867 -38.45 -19.28 23.86
C LYS A 867 -38.25 -19.73 22.40
N MET A 868 -37.02 -20.09 22.04
CA MET A 868 -36.65 -20.63 20.72
C MET A 868 -36.86 -22.16 20.60
N ASN A 869 -37.36 -22.85 21.63
CA ASN A 869 -37.58 -24.31 21.59
C ASN A 869 -39.00 -24.66 22.03
N PRO A 870 -40.03 -24.33 21.22
CA PRO A 870 -41.42 -24.61 21.56
C PRO A 870 -41.63 -26.11 21.79
N ALA A 871 -42.34 -26.44 22.87
CA ALA A 871 -42.56 -27.83 23.28
C ALA A 871 -43.35 -28.60 22.21
N THR A 872 -42.80 -29.74 21.78
CA THR A 872 -43.48 -30.70 20.91
C THR A 872 -44.41 -31.60 21.71
N ASP A 873 -45.41 -31.01 22.38
CA ASP A 873 -46.39 -31.75 23.18
C ASP A 873 -47.44 -32.42 22.29
N ALA A 874 -47.12 -33.64 21.85
CA ALA A 874 -48.04 -34.56 21.19
C ALA A 874 -47.75 -36.05 21.52
N ALA A 875 -47.29 -36.35 22.74
CA ALA A 875 -46.99 -37.74 23.14
C ALA A 875 -47.16 -38.10 24.64
N THR A 876 -47.52 -37.17 25.54
CA THR A 876 -47.41 -37.39 27.00
C THR A 876 -48.64 -36.96 27.82
N ASP A 877 -49.85 -37.25 27.35
CA ASP A 877 -51.09 -37.05 28.15
C ASP A 877 -52.20 -38.10 27.92
N ALA A 878 -51.82 -39.32 27.52
CA ALA A 878 -52.76 -40.43 27.29
C ALA A 878 -52.46 -41.71 28.10
N ALA A 879 -51.45 -41.69 28.98
CA ALA A 879 -50.97 -42.88 29.72
C ALA A 879 -51.15 -42.79 31.25
N THR A 880 -51.59 -41.64 31.78
CA THR A 880 -51.68 -41.35 33.22
C THR A 880 -53.07 -41.60 33.81
N ASP A 881 -54.14 -41.32 33.07
CA ASP A 881 -55.53 -41.51 33.55
C ASP A 881 -56.01 -42.98 33.56
N ALA A 882 -55.26 -43.91 32.97
CA ALA A 882 -55.57 -45.35 33.02
C ALA A 882 -54.94 -46.08 34.24
N ALA A 883 -54.08 -45.41 35.00
CA ALA A 883 -53.32 -46.01 36.10
C ALA A 883 -53.71 -45.53 37.51
N MET A 884 -54.46 -44.43 37.64
CA MET A 884 -54.89 -43.90 38.95
C MET A 884 -56.14 -44.58 39.52
N ASP A 885 -56.92 -45.30 38.72
CA ASP A 885 -58.14 -46.02 39.17
C ASP A 885 -57.86 -47.43 39.72
N ALA A 886 -56.58 -47.85 39.78
CA ALA A 886 -56.15 -49.18 40.23
C ALA A 886 -55.24 -49.17 41.46
N ALA A 887 -55.15 -48.05 42.19
CA ALA A 887 -54.40 -47.91 43.44
C ALA A 887 -55.31 -48.00 44.68
N MET A 888 -56.29 -48.91 44.70
CA MET A 888 -57.15 -49.08 45.87
C MET A 888 -57.71 -50.50 46.09
N ASP A 889 -56.84 -51.51 46.09
CA ASP A 889 -57.06 -52.71 46.91
C ASP A 889 -55.75 -53.46 47.23
N ALA A 890 -55.75 -54.19 48.35
CA ALA A 890 -54.68 -55.09 48.82
C ALA A 890 -53.32 -54.46 49.23
N ALA A 891 -53.31 -53.74 50.36
CA ALA A 891 -52.18 -53.77 51.29
C ALA A 891 -52.48 -54.74 52.45
N THR A 892 -51.90 -55.94 52.44
CA THR A 892 -51.86 -56.88 53.60
C THR A 892 -50.69 -57.84 53.48
N ASP A 893 -49.87 -57.85 54.54
CA ASP A 893 -49.01 -58.92 55.07
C ASP A 893 -47.95 -59.57 54.13
N ALA A 894 -46.64 -59.35 54.29
CA ALA A 894 -45.75 -59.64 55.43
C ALA A 894 -45.55 -61.16 55.69
N ALA A 895 -44.39 -61.70 56.06
CA ALA A 895 -42.98 -61.29 56.17
C ALA A 895 -42.21 -62.54 56.72
N THR A 896 -40.89 -62.41 56.95
CA THR A 896 -39.98 -63.43 57.55
C THR A 896 -39.62 -64.61 56.59
N ASP A 897 -38.44 -65.23 56.64
CA ASP A 897 -37.45 -65.35 57.72
C ASP A 897 -35.96 -65.26 57.29
N ALA A 898 -35.05 -65.42 58.26
CA ALA A 898 -33.66 -64.95 58.24
C ALA A 898 -32.57 -65.89 57.66
N ALA A 899 -31.36 -65.32 57.59
CA ALA A 899 -30.12 -65.80 56.98
C ALA A 899 -29.49 -67.11 57.51
N THR A 900 -28.64 -67.71 56.67
CA THR A 900 -27.31 -68.31 56.93
C THR A 900 -26.87 -69.02 55.62
N ASP A 901 -25.62 -69.28 55.27
CA ASP A 901 -24.28 -68.68 55.43
C ASP A 901 -23.32 -69.58 54.62
N ALA A 902 -22.12 -69.10 54.27
CA ALA A 902 -20.90 -69.88 53.95
C ALA A 902 -20.79 -70.84 52.71
N ALA A 903 -19.90 -70.43 51.79
CA ALA A 903 -18.65 -71.13 51.38
C ALA A 903 -18.57 -72.12 50.17
N THR A 904 -17.50 -71.90 49.38
CA THR A 904 -16.67 -72.88 48.60
C THR A 904 -17.34 -73.64 47.42
N ASP A 905 -16.65 -74.04 46.33
CA ASP A 905 -15.20 -74.08 46.05
C ASP A 905 -14.86 -74.00 44.53
N ALA A 906 -13.54 -74.00 44.27
CA ALA A 906 -12.77 -74.22 43.02
C ALA A 906 -13.25 -75.39 42.10
N ALA A 907 -12.73 -75.66 40.89
CA ALA A 907 -11.41 -75.46 40.27
C ALA A 907 -11.55 -75.27 38.71
N GLU A 908 -10.54 -75.25 37.82
CA GLU A 908 -9.18 -75.82 37.78
C GLU A 908 -8.33 -75.15 36.65
N PRO A 909 -6.97 -75.15 36.67
CA PRO A 909 -6.14 -74.44 35.70
C PRO A 909 -5.32 -75.33 34.72
N THR A 910 -4.52 -74.65 33.87
CA THR A 910 -3.32 -75.13 33.10
C THR A 910 -3.48 -76.02 31.85
N PRO A 911 -2.48 -76.05 30.91
CA PRO A 911 -1.40 -75.09 30.65
C PRO A 911 -1.15 -74.72 29.16
N LEU A 912 -0.35 -73.67 28.94
CA LEU A 912 0.39 -73.45 27.68
C LEU A 912 1.58 -74.40 27.54
N ASN A 913 1.85 -74.84 26.29
CA ASN A 913 3.13 -74.69 25.55
C ASN A 913 2.94 -75.38 24.17
N SER A 914 3.55 -74.95 23.07
CA SER A 914 4.89 -74.37 22.93
C SER A 914 5.05 -73.40 21.73
N GLU A 915 5.86 -72.37 21.94
CA GLU A 915 6.86 -71.81 21.02
C GLU A 915 6.48 -71.42 19.57
N PHE A 916 6.26 -70.10 19.41
CA PHE A 916 6.97 -69.23 18.47
C PHE A 916 7.75 -69.85 17.28
N SER A 917 7.27 -69.57 16.07
CA SER A 917 8.09 -69.53 14.86
C SER A 917 7.94 -68.18 14.13
N LYS A 918 8.98 -67.34 14.29
CA LYS A 918 9.42 -66.22 13.45
C LYS A 918 8.36 -65.57 12.54
N ALA A 919 7.83 -64.43 12.98
CA ALA A 919 7.16 -63.48 12.09
C ALA A 919 8.16 -62.91 11.07
N SER A 920 7.82 -63.01 9.78
CA SER A 920 8.40 -62.14 8.75
C SER A 920 7.71 -60.76 8.83
N LEU A 921 8.51 -59.70 8.82
CA LEU A 921 8.02 -58.33 8.81
C LEU A 921 7.33 -58.05 7.46
N ASN A 922 6.02 -57.85 7.46
CA ASN A 922 5.27 -57.42 6.28
C ASN A 922 5.36 -55.89 6.14
N PRO A 923 6.04 -55.35 5.09
CA PRO A 923 6.22 -53.90 4.93
C PRO A 923 4.90 -53.13 4.80
N GLU A 924 3.88 -53.70 4.17
CA GLU A 924 2.57 -53.04 4.01
C GLU A 924 1.87 -52.84 5.36
N LYS A 925 2.02 -53.80 6.28
CA LYS A 925 1.40 -53.70 7.62
C LYS A 925 2.10 -52.65 8.47
N ILE A 926 3.43 -52.54 8.38
CA ILE A 926 4.21 -51.49 9.05
C ILE A 926 3.86 -50.13 8.46
N TRP A 927 3.79 -50.00 7.13
CA TRP A 927 3.44 -48.73 6.49
C TRP A 927 2.00 -48.30 6.83
N LYS A 928 1.06 -49.24 6.92
CA LYS A 928 -0.31 -48.96 7.34
C LYS A 928 -0.40 -48.52 8.80
N THR A 929 0.30 -49.18 9.72
CA THR A 929 0.33 -48.75 11.14
C THR A 929 1.08 -47.42 11.33
N ILE A 930 2.11 -47.12 10.52
CA ILE A 930 2.74 -45.80 10.51
C ILE A 930 1.77 -44.73 9.97
N LEU A 931 0.98 -45.03 8.95
CA LEU A 931 -0.05 -44.13 8.42
C LEU A 931 -1.21 -43.92 9.39
N GLU A 932 -1.64 -44.94 10.13
CA GLU A 932 -2.67 -44.85 11.18
C GLU A 932 -2.14 -44.00 12.38
N VAL A 933 -0.90 -44.21 12.83
CA VAL A 933 -0.29 -43.37 13.88
C VAL A 933 -0.03 -41.92 13.41
N LEU A 934 0.23 -41.69 12.12
CA LEU A 934 0.37 -40.35 11.55
C LEU A 934 -0.97 -39.66 11.26
N SER A 935 -2.06 -40.41 10.98
CA SER A 935 -3.40 -39.84 10.83
C SER A 935 -3.99 -39.39 12.18
N ASP A 936 -3.61 -40.09 13.25
CA ASP A 936 -4.09 -39.80 14.61
C ASP A 936 -3.20 -38.76 15.32
N TYR A 937 -2.03 -38.43 14.77
CA TYR A 937 -1.12 -37.42 15.30
C TYR A 937 -1.76 -36.04 15.54
N PRO A 938 -2.66 -35.49 14.69
CA PRO A 938 -3.35 -34.24 14.95
C PRO A 938 -4.32 -34.32 16.14
N ASP A 939 -5.00 -35.46 16.35
CA ASP A 939 -5.94 -35.64 17.45
C ASP A 939 -5.20 -36.00 18.76
N TYR A 940 -4.05 -36.69 18.70
CA TYR A 940 -3.18 -36.96 19.85
C TYR A 940 -2.41 -35.70 20.29
N ALA A 941 -1.87 -34.93 19.34
CA ALA A 941 -1.31 -33.62 19.61
C ALA A 941 -2.40 -32.66 20.09
N GLY A 942 -3.59 -32.67 19.47
CA GLY A 942 -4.75 -31.90 19.89
C GLY A 942 -5.11 -32.13 21.36
N LYS A 943 -5.35 -33.38 21.76
CA LYS A 943 -5.65 -33.76 23.15
C LYS A 943 -4.51 -33.42 24.12
N PHE A 944 -3.26 -33.65 23.74
CA PHE A 944 -2.11 -33.25 24.55
C PHE A 944 -2.01 -31.72 24.73
N PHE A 945 -2.30 -30.95 23.68
CA PHE A 945 -2.31 -29.48 23.73
C PHE A 945 -3.51 -28.90 24.50
N THR A 946 -4.68 -29.54 24.52
CA THR A 946 -5.83 -29.09 25.32
C THR A 946 -5.75 -29.52 26.78
N GLU A 947 -5.49 -30.79 27.10
CA GLU A 947 -5.42 -31.25 28.50
C GLU A 947 -4.30 -30.55 29.28
N TYR A 948 -3.14 -30.36 28.64
CA TYR A 948 -2.00 -29.72 29.27
C TYR A 948 -1.87 -28.24 28.89
N GLN A 949 -2.88 -27.58 28.29
CA GLN A 949 -2.73 -26.23 27.72
C GLN A 949 -2.09 -25.23 28.68
N ARG A 950 -2.53 -25.18 29.95
CA ARG A 950 -1.93 -24.30 30.96
C ARG A 950 -0.49 -24.70 31.33
N VAL A 951 -0.20 -26.00 31.41
CA VAL A 951 1.15 -26.52 31.69
C VAL A 951 2.07 -26.31 30.50
N LEU A 952 1.61 -26.50 29.27
CA LEU A 952 2.34 -26.28 28.02
C LEU A 952 2.55 -24.80 27.73
N VAL A 953 1.58 -23.92 28.03
CA VAL A 953 1.79 -22.46 28.00
C VAL A 953 2.77 -22.05 29.09
N MET A 954 2.69 -22.59 30.31
CA MET A 954 3.64 -22.27 31.37
C MET A 954 5.06 -22.82 31.08
N VAL A 955 5.17 -24.03 30.51
CA VAL A 955 6.43 -24.63 30.06
C VAL A 955 6.96 -23.94 28.80
N MET A 956 6.12 -23.50 27.86
CA MET A 956 6.56 -22.64 26.76
C MET A 956 6.98 -21.26 27.26
N LEU A 957 6.28 -20.65 28.21
CA LEU A 957 6.70 -19.37 28.79
C LEU A 957 8.00 -19.53 29.58
N LEU A 958 8.19 -20.63 30.32
CA LEU A 958 9.45 -20.96 30.98
C LEU A 958 10.56 -21.32 29.98
N ALA A 959 10.25 -21.97 28.86
CA ALA A 959 11.20 -22.31 27.81
C ALA A 959 11.57 -21.08 26.96
N ILE A 960 10.62 -20.19 26.68
CA ILE A 960 10.83 -18.89 26.03
C ILE A 960 11.57 -17.96 26.98
N ALA A 961 11.26 -17.93 28.28
CA ALA A 961 12.04 -17.18 29.27
C ALA A 961 13.45 -17.77 29.45
N SER A 962 13.61 -19.10 29.43
CA SER A 962 14.92 -19.76 29.50
C SER A 962 15.71 -19.61 28.21
N LEU A 963 15.05 -19.57 27.05
CA LEU A 963 15.67 -19.33 25.74
C LEU A 963 16.00 -17.85 25.57
N ALA A 964 15.15 -16.94 26.02
CA ALA A 964 15.44 -15.51 26.09
C ALA A 964 16.59 -15.27 27.07
N LEU A 965 16.59 -15.88 28.25
CA LEU A 965 17.70 -15.82 29.20
C LEU A 965 18.98 -16.46 28.63
N TYR A 966 18.88 -17.58 27.91
CA TYR A 966 20.02 -18.22 27.25
C TYR A 966 20.55 -17.38 26.09
N ILE A 967 19.68 -16.76 25.28
CA ILE A 967 20.06 -15.81 24.23
C ILE A 967 20.64 -14.55 24.85
N THR A 968 20.09 -14.02 25.95
CA THR A 968 20.63 -12.86 26.67
C THR A 968 21.97 -13.20 27.32
N ILE A 969 22.14 -14.39 27.92
CA ILE A 969 23.43 -14.86 28.45
C ILE A 969 24.42 -15.14 27.31
N ALA A 970 23.99 -15.70 26.19
CA ALA A 970 24.83 -15.93 25.02
C ALA A 970 25.26 -14.58 24.40
N VAL A 971 24.34 -13.63 24.23
CA VAL A 971 24.64 -12.27 23.79
C VAL A 971 25.54 -11.55 24.80
N ILE A 972 25.31 -11.67 26.10
CA ILE A 972 26.20 -11.10 27.14
C ILE A 972 27.57 -11.76 27.10
N ASN A 973 27.66 -13.09 26.94
CA ASN A 973 28.93 -13.80 26.84
C ASN A 973 29.67 -13.45 25.55
N THR A 974 28.98 -13.37 24.41
CA THR A 974 29.54 -12.91 23.13
C THR A 974 29.95 -11.43 23.21
N LEU A 975 29.20 -10.57 23.90
CA LEU A 975 29.59 -9.19 24.16
C LEU A 975 30.79 -9.10 25.11
N ASN A 976 30.90 -9.99 26.10
CA ASN A 976 32.05 -10.08 27.00
C ASN A 976 33.30 -10.70 26.31
N GLU A 977 33.12 -11.54 25.29
CA GLU A 977 34.19 -12.06 24.42
C GLU A 977 34.61 -11.05 23.34
N ILE A 978 33.74 -10.10 22.98
CA ILE A 978 34.10 -8.95 22.14
C ILE A 978 34.90 -7.96 23.00
N PHE A 979 36.24 -8.02 22.85
CA PHE A 979 37.28 -7.26 23.54
C PHE A 979 37.13 -5.71 23.56
N LEU A 980 36.09 -5.15 22.93
CA LEU A 980 35.80 -3.72 22.84
C LEU A 980 34.39 -3.32 23.29
N ALA A 981 33.48 -4.25 23.60
CA ALA A 981 32.07 -3.93 23.84
C ALA A 981 31.86 -3.12 25.14
N GLU A 982 32.55 -3.46 26.23
CA GLU A 982 32.42 -2.73 27.50
C GLU A 982 32.93 -1.29 27.38
N GLY A 983 34.01 -1.07 26.63
CA GLY A 983 34.53 0.26 26.32
C GLY A 983 33.57 1.06 25.43
N PHE A 984 32.98 0.41 24.42
CA PHE A 984 32.00 1.02 23.53
C PHE A 984 30.73 1.45 24.29
N PHE A 985 30.10 0.57 25.07
CA PHE A 985 28.89 0.92 25.81
C PHE A 985 29.14 1.92 26.95
N LYS A 986 30.31 1.90 27.61
CA LYS A 986 30.70 2.99 28.53
C LYS A 986 30.89 4.33 27.80
N SER A 987 31.47 4.33 26.61
CA SER A 987 31.68 5.54 25.81
C SER A 987 30.37 6.10 25.25
N VAL A 988 29.47 5.24 24.75
CA VAL A 988 28.11 5.63 24.31
C VAL A 988 27.29 6.12 25.50
N GLY A 989 27.33 5.43 26.65
CA GLY A 989 26.65 5.84 27.87
C GLY A 989 27.15 7.19 28.39
N LEU A 990 28.47 7.40 28.45
CA LEU A 990 29.07 8.66 28.86
C LEU A 990 28.78 9.79 27.85
N GLY A 991 28.84 9.50 26.55
CA GLY A 991 28.48 10.43 25.49
C GLY A 991 27.01 10.84 25.55
N TYR A 992 26.10 9.90 25.82
CA TYR A 992 24.68 10.19 26.02
C TYR A 992 24.43 10.98 27.31
N LEU A 993 25.16 10.68 28.40
CA LEU A 993 25.08 11.44 29.66
C LEU A 993 25.57 12.88 29.49
N ILE A 994 26.67 13.08 28.75
CA ILE A 994 27.22 14.42 28.42
C ILE A 994 26.28 15.17 27.48
N TRP A 995 25.75 14.52 26.44
CA TRP A 995 24.78 15.10 25.51
C TRP A 995 23.48 15.49 26.23
N PHE A 996 22.95 14.62 27.09
CA PHE A 996 21.76 14.89 27.88
C PHE A 996 22.01 16.02 28.90
N GLY A 997 23.16 16.01 29.57
CA GLY A 997 23.59 17.08 30.46
C GLY A 997 23.71 18.44 29.77
N TYR A 998 24.34 18.47 28.60
CA TYR A 998 24.54 19.68 27.80
C TYR A 998 23.24 20.20 27.18
N ARG A 999 22.38 19.30 26.70
CA ARG A 999 21.15 19.65 25.98
C ARG A 999 19.98 19.99 26.89
N TYR A 1000 19.87 19.35 28.07
CA TYR A 1000 18.70 19.45 28.94
C TYR A 1000 18.98 19.92 30.38
N LEU A 1001 20.15 19.65 30.98
CA LEU A 1001 20.48 20.16 32.32
C LEU A 1001 21.08 21.57 32.29
N LEU A 1002 21.99 21.88 31.36
CA LEU A 1002 22.64 23.19 31.26
C LEU A 1002 21.78 24.29 30.60
N LYS A 1003 20.60 23.95 30.06
CA LYS A 1003 19.66 24.90 29.45
C LYS A 1003 18.37 25.15 30.23
N ALA A 1004 18.09 24.40 31.30
CA ALA A 1004 16.93 24.65 32.15
C ALA A 1004 17.19 25.92 33.00
N ALA A 1005 16.41 26.98 32.78
CA ALA A 1005 16.61 28.26 33.46
C ALA A 1005 16.18 28.19 34.94
N THR A 1006 15.27 27.27 35.27
CA THR A 1006 14.82 27.04 36.64
C THR A 1006 14.72 25.55 37.01
N ARG A 1007 14.81 25.24 38.30
CA ARG A 1007 14.54 23.87 38.81
C ARG A 1007 13.11 23.38 38.53
N LYS A 1008 12.16 24.28 38.28
CA LYS A 1008 10.76 23.95 38.03
C LYS A 1008 10.56 23.35 36.62
N GLU A 1009 11.15 23.95 35.60
CA GLU A 1009 11.14 23.41 34.23
C GLU A 1009 11.76 22.01 34.17
N LEU A 1010 12.91 21.81 34.83
CA LEU A 1010 13.56 20.51 34.91
C LEU A 1010 12.67 19.46 35.61
N SER A 1011 11.98 19.84 36.68
CA SER A 1011 11.03 18.98 37.39
C SER A 1011 9.82 18.59 36.53
N GLU A 1012 9.29 19.53 35.75
CA GLU A 1012 8.13 19.28 34.88
C GLU A 1012 8.51 18.44 33.65
N PHE A 1013 9.70 18.66 33.07
CA PHE A 1013 10.24 17.85 31.99
C PHE A 1013 10.55 16.41 32.42
N ILE A 1014 11.20 16.21 33.57
CA ILE A 1014 11.44 14.87 34.14
C ILE A 1014 10.10 14.18 34.40
N ARG A 1015 9.12 14.88 34.97
CA ARG A 1015 7.78 14.33 35.22
C ARG A 1015 7.07 13.93 33.93
N TYR A 1016 7.10 14.76 32.89
CA TYR A 1016 6.53 14.45 31.57
C TYR A 1016 7.12 13.15 31.00
N TRP A 1017 8.45 13.04 30.90
CA TRP A 1017 9.09 11.84 30.36
C TRP A 1017 8.93 10.61 31.26
N THR A 1018 8.82 10.79 32.58
CA THR A 1018 8.51 9.68 33.50
C THR A 1018 7.07 9.18 33.29
N GLU A 1019 6.10 10.09 33.08
CA GLU A 1019 4.71 9.75 32.74
C GLU A 1019 4.59 9.10 31.34
N GLU A 1020 5.42 9.49 30.37
CA GLU A 1020 5.44 8.91 29.01
C GLU A 1020 6.10 7.52 28.98
N ILE A 1021 7.20 7.32 29.72
CA ILE A 1021 7.96 6.06 29.71
C ILE A 1021 7.35 5.00 30.64
N LEU A 1022 6.82 5.40 31.81
CA LEU A 1022 6.27 4.47 32.82
C LEU A 1022 4.75 4.42 32.87
N GLY A 1023 4.06 5.32 32.16
CA GLY A 1023 2.60 5.47 32.23
C GLY A 1023 2.13 6.21 33.48
N LYS A 1024 0.93 6.79 33.42
CA LYS A 1024 0.33 7.51 34.56
C LYS A 1024 -0.20 6.54 35.63
N PRO A 1025 0.23 6.66 36.90
CA PRO A 1025 -0.43 5.96 38.00
C PRO A 1025 -1.79 6.61 38.28
N SER A 1026 -2.83 5.79 38.44
CA SER A 1026 -4.18 6.26 38.79
C SER A 1026 -4.25 6.67 40.26
N VAL A 1027 -4.65 7.93 40.51
CA VAL A 1027 -4.87 8.45 41.87
C VAL A 1027 -6.32 8.88 42.01
N LYS A 1028 -7.00 8.32 43.02
CA LYS A 1028 -8.37 8.68 43.40
C LYS A 1028 -8.43 10.12 43.92
N GLU A 1029 -9.52 10.81 43.63
CA GLU A 1029 -9.81 12.14 44.18
C GLU A 1029 -9.88 12.12 45.71
N ILE A 1030 -9.19 13.08 46.34
CA ILE A 1030 -9.40 13.49 47.73
C ILE A 1030 -9.29 15.03 47.79
N ALA A 1031 -10.40 15.71 48.09
CA ALA A 1031 -10.45 17.08 48.63
C ALA A 1031 -10.42 17.01 50.17
N PRO A 1032 -10.18 18.08 50.97
CA PRO A 1032 -10.20 19.53 50.67
C PRO A 1032 -8.83 20.21 51.03
N GLU A 1033 -8.63 21.47 51.47
CA GLU A 1033 -9.43 22.65 51.91
C GLU A 1033 -8.66 23.97 51.56
N PRO A 1034 -9.27 25.19 51.63
CA PRO A 1034 -8.65 26.45 51.20
C PRO A 1034 -8.05 27.31 52.34
N GLY A 1035 -6.99 28.09 52.09
CA GLY A 1035 -6.58 29.16 53.02
C GLY A 1035 -5.24 29.87 52.76
N LEU A 1036 -5.25 31.20 52.94
CA LEU A 1036 -4.16 32.20 53.08
C LEU A 1036 -3.07 32.28 51.97
N GLU A 1037 -2.82 33.37 51.24
CA GLU A 1037 -2.76 34.84 51.50
C GLU A 1037 -1.36 35.35 51.92
N ILE A 1038 -1.03 36.59 51.51
CA ILE A 1038 0.05 37.50 51.98
C ILE A 1038 1.40 37.51 51.21
N SER A 1039 1.50 38.46 50.25
CA SER A 1039 2.52 39.54 50.12
C SER A 1039 4.03 39.22 49.87
N ASP A 1040 4.89 40.15 49.44
CA ASP A 1040 4.87 41.29 48.48
C ASP A 1040 6.27 41.97 48.53
N SER A 1041 6.59 42.88 47.60
CA SER A 1041 7.67 43.90 47.69
C SER A 1041 9.15 43.41 47.68
N ALA A 1042 10.16 44.14 47.18
CA ALA A 1042 10.29 45.43 46.47
C ALA A 1042 11.62 45.38 45.63
N LEU A 1043 12.07 46.32 44.77
CA LEU A 1043 11.80 47.76 44.49
C LEU A 1043 11.83 48.00 42.95
N GLU A 1044 10.96 48.85 42.37
CA GLU A 1044 11.17 50.29 41.99
C GLU A 1044 12.42 50.55 41.10
N ILE A 1045 12.35 51.30 39.98
CA ILE A 1045 12.09 52.76 39.86
C ILE A 1045 11.50 53.13 38.47
N ALA A 1046 10.69 54.20 38.40
CA ALA A 1046 10.17 54.88 37.19
C ALA A 1046 10.72 56.35 37.10
N PRO A 1047 10.48 57.24 36.08
CA PRO A 1047 9.22 57.45 35.33
C PRO A 1047 9.31 57.88 33.83
N GLU A 1048 8.12 58.21 33.30
CA GLU A 1048 7.65 58.61 31.95
C GLU A 1048 8.07 60.04 31.47
N PRO A 1049 7.78 60.53 30.21
CA PRO A 1049 6.40 60.76 29.68
C PRO A 1049 6.10 60.63 28.15
N ALA A 1050 4.80 60.48 27.84
CA ALA A 1050 3.91 60.84 26.68
C ALA A 1050 4.47 61.40 25.31
N THR A 1051 3.81 61.33 24.13
CA THR A 1051 2.35 61.42 23.76
C THR A 1051 1.98 60.75 22.39
N GLU A 1052 0.71 60.31 22.27
CA GLU A 1052 -0.23 60.29 21.11
C GLU A 1052 0.20 59.96 19.65
N ASN A 1053 -0.45 58.95 19.04
CA ASN A 1053 -1.44 59.13 17.95
C ASN A 1053 -2.11 57.81 17.48
N THR A 1054 -3.40 57.87 17.14
CA THR A 1054 -4.21 56.74 16.61
C THR A 1054 -5.20 57.24 15.55
N PRO A 1055 -5.43 56.51 14.45
CA PRO A 1055 -6.66 56.63 13.65
C PRO A 1055 -7.54 55.37 13.70
N GLU A 1056 -8.85 55.57 13.62
CA GLU A 1056 -9.89 54.56 13.82
C GLU A 1056 -10.16 53.66 12.59
N ILE A 1057 -10.74 52.48 12.83
CA ILE A 1057 -11.34 51.61 11.79
C ILE A 1057 -12.88 51.72 11.89
N PRO A 1058 -13.61 52.07 10.81
CA PRO A 1058 -15.05 52.31 10.87
C PRO A 1058 -15.92 51.07 11.16
N SER A 1059 -16.93 51.27 12.01
CA SER A 1059 -17.95 50.28 12.36
C SER A 1059 -19.09 50.21 11.33
N LEU A 1060 -19.20 49.12 10.54
CA LEU A 1060 -20.43 48.86 9.76
C LEU A 1060 -20.64 47.40 9.28
N LEU A 1061 -20.33 46.40 10.11
CA LEU A 1061 -20.66 44.99 9.80
C LEU A 1061 -21.26 44.16 10.95
N LYS A 1062 -21.70 44.80 12.05
CA LYS A 1062 -22.30 44.10 13.21
C LYS A 1062 -23.81 44.27 13.36
N GLU A 1063 -24.46 45.01 12.45
CA GLU A 1063 -25.86 45.45 12.61
C GLU A 1063 -26.83 44.89 11.54
N LYS A 1064 -26.35 43.98 10.65
CA LYS A 1064 -27.17 43.39 9.57
C LYS A 1064 -27.49 41.89 9.71
N LEU A 1065 -27.10 41.25 10.82
CA LEU A 1065 -27.30 39.81 11.05
C LEU A 1065 -28.37 39.45 12.08
N LEU A 1066 -29.15 40.43 12.59
CA LEU A 1066 -30.11 40.19 13.68
C LEU A 1066 -31.56 40.67 13.42
N GLN A 1067 -31.89 41.10 12.19
CA GLN A 1067 -33.27 41.42 11.81
C GLN A 1067 -33.62 40.98 10.38
N ARG A 1068 -33.96 39.69 10.20
CA ARG A 1068 -34.83 39.24 9.11
C ARG A 1068 -35.49 37.88 9.38
N ALA A 1069 -36.22 37.82 10.49
CA ALA A 1069 -37.23 36.79 10.74
C ALA A 1069 -38.63 37.40 10.65
N ASN A 1070 -39.54 36.70 9.98
CA ASN A 1070 -41.01 36.86 9.89
C ASN A 1070 -41.63 37.94 8.96
N ARG A 1071 -42.60 37.44 8.16
CA ARG A 1071 -43.63 38.09 7.31
C ARG A 1071 -43.14 38.75 5.99
N GLY A 1072 -43.74 38.52 4.82
CA GLY A 1072 -44.78 37.55 4.44
C GLY A 1072 -45.46 37.88 3.08
N SER A 1073 -45.75 36.84 2.29
CA SER A 1073 -46.85 36.70 1.31
C SER A 1073 -47.16 37.78 0.25
N GLN A 1074 -46.98 37.46 -1.05
CA GLN A 1074 -48.07 37.47 -2.07
C GLN A 1074 -47.68 36.78 -3.41
N LYS A 1075 -48.68 36.51 -4.27
CA LYS A 1075 -48.74 35.48 -5.35
C LYS A 1075 -48.52 36.00 -6.79
N LEU A 1076 -48.53 35.03 -7.75
CA LEU A 1076 -48.84 35.08 -9.20
C LEU A 1076 -47.58 35.01 -10.10
N GLU A 1077 -47.44 34.13 -11.11
CA GLU A 1077 -48.29 33.06 -11.69
C GLU A 1077 -47.42 31.85 -12.12
N VAL A 1078 -47.96 30.62 -12.09
CA VAL A 1078 -47.41 29.43 -12.75
C VAL A 1078 -48.56 28.73 -13.49
N ARG A 1079 -48.29 28.20 -14.68
CA ARG A 1079 -49.24 27.40 -15.47
C ARG A 1079 -48.67 26.02 -15.81
N ASP A 1080 -49.58 25.06 -15.76
CA ASP A 1080 -49.61 23.78 -16.45
C ASP A 1080 -48.63 22.68 -15.96
N GLU A 1081 -49.16 21.89 -15.01
CA GLU A 1081 -48.66 20.59 -14.54
C GLU A 1081 -49.09 19.45 -15.49
N PHE A 1082 -48.34 18.35 -15.50
CA PHE A 1082 -48.86 16.98 -15.67
C PHE A 1082 -48.15 16.06 -14.66
N PRO A 1083 -48.80 15.00 -14.15
CA PRO A 1083 -48.76 14.72 -12.71
C PRO A 1083 -47.87 13.55 -12.31
N ILE A 1084 -47.20 13.71 -11.16
CA ILE A 1084 -46.78 12.59 -10.31
C ILE A 1084 -47.99 12.18 -9.48
N GLN A 1085 -48.41 10.92 -9.59
CA GLN A 1085 -49.62 10.42 -8.95
C GLN A 1085 -49.26 9.74 -7.62
N GLU A 1086 -49.21 10.51 -6.53
CA GLU A 1086 -49.37 9.94 -5.19
C GLU A 1086 -50.79 9.40 -5.03
N ALA A 1087 -50.94 8.13 -4.65
CA ALA A 1087 -52.25 7.56 -4.36
C ALA A 1087 -52.19 6.46 -3.28
N MET A 1088 -52.86 6.76 -2.17
CA MET A 1088 -53.63 5.82 -1.35
C MET A 1088 -52.85 4.79 -0.51
N LEU A 1089 -52.45 5.24 0.68
CA LEU A 1089 -52.65 4.46 1.90
C LEU A 1089 -54.13 4.02 2.01
N ASN A 1090 -54.38 2.71 1.99
CA ASN A 1090 -55.47 2.05 2.73
C ASN A 1090 -55.20 0.54 2.75
N PRO A 1091 -55.20 -0.13 3.92
CA PRO A 1091 -55.01 -1.58 3.99
C PRO A 1091 -56.25 -2.32 3.45
N PRO A 1092 -56.10 -3.51 2.85
CA PRO A 1092 -57.24 -4.33 2.46
C PRO A 1092 -57.99 -4.85 3.70
N THR A 1093 -59.31 -4.74 3.69
CA THR A 1093 -60.19 -5.38 4.69
C THR A 1093 -60.06 -6.92 4.67
N PRO A 1094 -60.23 -7.61 5.81
CA PRO A 1094 -60.12 -9.07 5.86
C PRO A 1094 -61.17 -9.77 5.00
N VAL A 1095 -60.77 -10.87 4.36
CA VAL A 1095 -61.67 -11.82 3.69
C VAL A 1095 -62.27 -12.75 4.74
N GLU A 1096 -63.55 -13.12 4.58
CA GLU A 1096 -64.30 -13.94 5.54
C GLU A 1096 -63.73 -15.36 5.73
N GLU A 1097 -63.69 -15.83 6.98
CA GLU A 1097 -63.28 -17.20 7.34
C GLU A 1097 -64.24 -18.27 6.79
N THR A 1098 -63.73 -19.17 5.94
CA THR A 1098 -64.39 -20.47 5.70
C THR A 1098 -63.86 -21.52 6.68
N LYS A 1099 -64.61 -21.79 7.74
CA LYS A 1099 -64.30 -22.87 8.71
C LYS A 1099 -64.60 -24.26 8.11
N ASN A 1100 -63.59 -25.12 8.04
CA ASN A 1100 -63.58 -26.46 8.64
C ASN A 1100 -62.42 -27.34 8.09
N SER A 1101 -61.33 -27.41 8.84
CA SER A 1101 -60.39 -28.55 8.94
C SER A 1101 -59.58 -28.38 10.23
N PRO A 1102 -59.11 -29.47 10.88
CA PRO A 1102 -58.37 -29.35 12.14
C PRO A 1102 -57.00 -28.71 11.90
N THR A 1103 -56.85 -27.45 12.30
CA THR A 1103 -55.66 -26.64 12.05
C THR A 1103 -54.53 -27.03 13.00
N PHE A 1104 -53.37 -27.41 12.44
CA PHE A 1104 -52.12 -27.51 13.18
C PHE A 1104 -51.67 -26.09 13.53
N ILE A 1105 -51.52 -25.76 14.82
CA ILE A 1105 -51.04 -24.46 15.28
C ILE A 1105 -49.56 -24.62 15.67
N PRO A 1106 -48.60 -24.06 14.90
CA PRO A 1106 -47.21 -24.07 15.32
C PRO A 1106 -47.03 -23.16 16.54
N LEU A 1107 -46.40 -23.68 17.61
CA LEU A 1107 -46.10 -22.93 18.84
C LEU A 1107 -44.92 -21.95 18.70
N GLY A 1108 -44.53 -21.59 17.47
CA GLY A 1108 -43.41 -20.69 17.14
C GLY A 1108 -43.48 -20.25 15.67
N ASN A 1109 -42.57 -19.36 15.24
CA ASN A 1109 -42.59 -18.80 13.89
C ASN A 1109 -41.96 -19.70 12.80
N GLY A 1110 -41.52 -20.91 13.14
CA GLY A 1110 -40.90 -21.85 12.20
C GLY A 1110 -39.52 -21.44 11.68
N VAL A 1111 -38.95 -20.31 12.10
CA VAL A 1111 -37.66 -19.77 11.60
C VAL A 1111 -36.62 -19.70 12.71
N ASP A 1112 -36.95 -19.05 13.82
CA ASP A 1112 -36.02 -18.78 14.92
C ASP A 1112 -35.92 -19.95 15.92
N GLU A 1113 -36.37 -21.15 15.52
CA GLU A 1113 -36.35 -22.34 16.38
C GLU A 1113 -34.95 -22.97 16.49
N LEU A 1114 -34.57 -23.44 17.68
CA LEU A 1114 -33.24 -24.02 17.93
C LEU A 1114 -32.88 -25.16 16.98
N ARG A 1115 -33.83 -26.01 16.60
CA ARG A 1115 -33.58 -27.11 15.65
C ARG A 1115 -33.10 -26.63 14.28
N TYR A 1116 -33.65 -25.52 13.77
CA TYR A 1116 -33.21 -24.92 12.50
C TYR A 1116 -31.87 -24.19 12.69
N LEU A 1117 -31.70 -23.46 13.80
CA LEU A 1117 -30.45 -22.78 14.15
C LEU A 1117 -29.27 -23.76 14.33
N LEU A 1118 -29.51 -24.96 14.85
CA LEU A 1118 -28.51 -26.02 15.05
C LEU A 1118 -28.44 -27.04 13.90
N ILE A 1119 -29.35 -26.97 12.92
CA ILE A 1119 -29.50 -27.91 11.80
C ILE A 1119 -29.58 -29.37 12.29
N ALA A 1120 -30.39 -29.56 13.33
CA ALA A 1120 -30.75 -30.84 13.93
C ALA A 1120 -32.23 -31.15 13.62
N SER A 1121 -32.65 -32.40 13.71
CA SER A 1121 -34.09 -32.70 13.64
C SER A 1121 -34.83 -32.32 14.92
N GLN A 1122 -34.16 -32.47 16.08
CA GLN A 1122 -34.72 -32.28 17.41
C GLN A 1122 -33.70 -31.60 18.33
N VAL A 1123 -34.18 -30.78 19.28
CA VAL A 1123 -33.38 -30.14 20.33
C VAL A 1123 -34.14 -30.24 21.64
N GLU A 1124 -33.46 -30.64 22.71
CA GLU A 1124 -34.02 -30.82 24.05
C GLU A 1124 -33.20 -30.00 25.05
N LEU A 1125 -33.86 -29.12 25.80
CA LEU A 1125 -33.24 -28.33 26.86
C LEU A 1125 -33.32 -29.08 28.19
N VAL A 1126 -32.18 -29.54 28.68
CA VAL A 1126 -32.08 -30.42 29.84
C VAL A 1126 -31.85 -29.62 31.12
N ASP A 1127 -32.42 -30.06 32.25
CA ASP A 1127 -32.31 -29.38 33.55
C ASP A 1127 -30.97 -29.52 34.27
N SER A 1128 -30.18 -30.56 33.96
CA SER A 1128 -28.96 -30.90 34.71
C SER A 1128 -27.87 -31.48 33.81
N ALA A 1129 -26.64 -31.01 33.99
CA ALA A 1129 -25.44 -31.58 33.38
C ALA A 1129 -25.18 -33.04 33.80
N ALA A 1130 -25.72 -33.51 34.94
CA ALA A 1130 -25.55 -34.90 35.38
C ALA A 1130 -26.14 -35.92 34.38
N ASN A 1131 -27.16 -35.52 33.62
CA ASN A 1131 -27.80 -36.36 32.60
C ASN A 1131 -26.86 -36.70 31.42
N PHE A 1132 -25.71 -36.02 31.31
CA PHE A 1132 -24.76 -36.18 30.22
C PHE A 1132 -23.66 -37.21 30.55
N GLU A 1133 -23.46 -37.60 31.81
CA GLU A 1133 -22.36 -38.48 32.23
C GLU A 1133 -22.34 -39.84 31.52
N GLN A 1134 -23.50 -40.36 31.11
CA GLN A 1134 -23.64 -41.67 30.44
C GLN A 1134 -23.66 -41.61 28.91
N LEU A 1135 -23.70 -40.42 28.30
CA LEU A 1135 -23.78 -40.25 26.85
C LEU A 1135 -22.40 -40.34 26.18
N GLU A 1136 -22.34 -40.89 24.98
CA GLU A 1136 -21.07 -41.16 24.27
C GLU A 1136 -20.50 -39.87 23.63
N TYR A 1137 -21.29 -39.17 22.82
CA TYR A 1137 -20.88 -37.96 22.10
C TYR A 1137 -21.34 -36.72 22.85
N LYS A 1138 -20.40 -36.09 23.59
CA LYS A 1138 -20.70 -34.96 24.47
C LYS A 1138 -19.54 -33.99 24.68
N MET A 1139 -19.90 -32.77 25.02
CA MET A 1139 -19.02 -31.76 25.62
C MET A 1139 -19.61 -31.36 26.97
N ILE A 1140 -18.79 -31.26 28.00
CA ILE A 1140 -19.17 -30.69 29.30
C ILE A 1140 -18.16 -29.60 29.63
N ALA A 1141 -18.64 -28.37 29.82
CA ALA A 1141 -17.88 -27.20 30.25
C ALA A 1141 -18.63 -26.49 31.38
N ASP A 1142 -17.95 -25.63 32.14
CA ASP A 1142 -18.45 -25.02 33.39
C ASP A 1142 -19.87 -24.43 33.29
N ASN A 1143 -20.24 -23.85 32.14
CA ASN A 1143 -21.53 -23.19 31.92
C ASN A 1143 -22.43 -23.83 30.84
N LEU A 1144 -21.97 -24.91 30.20
CA LEU A 1144 -22.60 -25.47 29.01
C LEU A 1144 -22.30 -26.98 28.92
N ALA A 1145 -23.33 -27.81 28.78
CA ALA A 1145 -23.18 -29.20 28.39
C ALA A 1145 -24.00 -29.50 27.14
N ILE A 1146 -23.41 -30.23 26.20
CA ILE A 1146 -23.98 -30.61 24.91
C ILE A 1146 -23.82 -32.12 24.77
N ALA A 1147 -24.84 -32.81 24.27
CA ALA A 1147 -24.70 -34.16 23.75
C ALA A 1147 -25.47 -34.33 22.45
N VAL A 1148 -25.02 -35.29 21.64
CA VAL A 1148 -25.61 -35.66 20.36
C VAL A 1148 -26.03 -37.12 20.43
N VAL A 1149 -27.32 -37.38 20.20
CA VAL A 1149 -27.90 -38.72 20.09
C VAL A 1149 -28.67 -38.82 18.76
N ASN A 1150 -29.10 -40.04 18.38
CA ASN A 1150 -29.96 -40.19 17.21
C ASN A 1150 -31.33 -39.53 17.47
N ALA A 1151 -31.88 -38.90 16.44
CA ALA A 1151 -33.21 -38.31 16.47
C ALA A 1151 -34.31 -39.37 16.51
N ASP A 1152 -35.36 -39.08 17.27
CA ASP A 1152 -36.51 -39.96 17.46
C ASP A 1152 -37.38 -40.03 16.19
N GLY A 1153 -37.87 -41.22 15.84
CA GLY A 1153 -38.75 -41.44 14.69
C GLY A 1153 -38.03 -41.82 13.39
N GLU A 1154 -38.70 -41.61 12.25
CA GLU A 1154 -38.23 -42.07 10.93
C GLU A 1154 -37.87 -40.89 10.02
N LYS A 1155 -37.03 -41.16 9.02
CA LYS A 1155 -36.57 -40.13 8.07
C LYS A 1155 -37.67 -39.74 7.07
N CYS A 1156 -37.97 -38.45 6.97
CA CYS A 1156 -38.84 -37.91 5.91
C CYS A 1156 -38.12 -37.90 4.54
N ASP A 1157 -38.73 -38.48 3.50
CA ASP A 1157 -38.18 -38.51 2.14
C ASP A 1157 -37.97 -37.12 1.51
N ARG A 1158 -38.79 -36.13 1.89
CA ARG A 1158 -38.80 -34.78 1.30
C ARG A 1158 -37.81 -33.80 1.96
N CYS A 1159 -37.81 -33.69 3.30
CA CYS A 1159 -36.95 -32.74 4.03
C CYS A 1159 -35.78 -33.38 4.78
N TRP A 1160 -35.68 -34.71 4.78
CA TRP A 1160 -34.64 -35.51 5.44
C TRP A 1160 -34.49 -35.32 6.95
N ASN A 1161 -35.42 -34.60 7.59
CA ASN A 1161 -35.54 -34.57 9.05
C ASN A 1161 -36.14 -35.89 9.53
N TYR A 1162 -35.73 -36.32 10.72
CA TYR A 1162 -36.27 -37.45 11.45
C TYR A 1162 -37.44 -36.97 12.30
N SER A 1163 -38.59 -37.63 12.19
CA SER A 1163 -39.79 -37.25 12.93
C SER A 1163 -40.63 -38.47 13.30
N PRO A 1164 -41.19 -38.52 14.54
CA PRO A 1164 -42.24 -39.47 14.91
C PRO A 1164 -43.55 -39.31 14.11
N THR A 1165 -43.69 -38.23 13.32
CA THR A 1165 -44.88 -37.98 12.48
C THR A 1165 -44.83 -38.66 11.11
N VAL A 1166 -43.68 -39.20 10.69
CA VAL A 1166 -43.59 -40.00 9.46
C VAL A 1166 -44.43 -41.28 9.62
N GLY A 1167 -45.25 -41.60 8.61
CA GLY A 1167 -46.20 -42.71 8.65
C GLY A 1167 -47.61 -42.34 9.13
N GLN A 1168 -47.84 -41.13 9.65
CA GLN A 1168 -49.17 -40.70 10.11
C GLN A 1168 -50.10 -40.26 8.97
N SER A 1169 -49.56 -39.74 7.86
CA SER A 1169 -50.35 -39.38 6.66
C SER A 1169 -50.71 -40.62 5.84
N SER A 1170 -51.99 -40.76 5.50
CA SER A 1170 -52.47 -41.83 4.61
C SER A 1170 -52.18 -41.58 3.13
N GLU A 1171 -52.01 -40.32 2.72
CA GLU A 1171 -51.77 -39.93 1.32
C GLU A 1171 -50.28 -39.90 0.94
N ASP A 1172 -49.43 -39.58 1.92
CA ASP A 1172 -47.97 -39.46 1.79
C ASP A 1172 -47.27 -40.06 3.04
N PRO A 1173 -47.29 -41.39 3.23
CA PRO A 1173 -46.83 -42.04 4.45
C PRO A 1173 -45.32 -41.96 4.70
N THR A 1174 -44.50 -41.53 3.73
CA THR A 1174 -43.03 -41.44 3.86
C THR A 1174 -42.52 -40.03 4.12
N ILE A 1175 -43.41 -39.07 4.43
CA ILE A 1175 -43.05 -37.70 4.82
C ILE A 1175 -43.66 -37.31 6.16
N CYS A 1176 -43.06 -36.31 6.81
CA CYS A 1176 -43.60 -35.74 8.04
C CYS A 1176 -44.76 -34.78 7.78
N ASP A 1177 -45.58 -34.55 8.81
CA ASP A 1177 -46.60 -33.51 8.92
C ASP A 1177 -46.19 -32.15 8.32
N ARG A 1178 -45.00 -31.62 8.68
CA ARG A 1178 -44.44 -30.38 8.09
C ARG A 1178 -44.37 -30.43 6.57
N CYS A 1179 -43.98 -31.56 6.00
CA CYS A 1179 -43.90 -31.72 4.55
C CYS A 1179 -45.27 -31.92 3.89
N VAL A 1180 -46.25 -32.51 4.59
CA VAL A 1180 -47.64 -32.57 4.12
C VAL A 1180 -48.22 -31.16 4.03
N ALA A 1181 -48.13 -30.37 5.11
CA ALA A 1181 -48.59 -28.98 5.13
C ALA A 1181 -47.90 -28.12 4.06
N ALA A 1182 -46.58 -28.28 3.87
CA ALA A 1182 -45.84 -27.53 2.85
C ALA A 1182 -46.19 -27.92 1.40
N LEU A 1183 -46.71 -29.13 1.17
CA LEU A 1183 -47.27 -29.54 -0.13
C LEU A 1183 -48.71 -29.05 -0.33
N ALA A 1184 -49.47 -28.86 0.76
CA ALA A 1184 -50.81 -28.27 0.74
C ALA A 1184 -50.80 -26.72 0.60
N GLY A 1185 -49.67 -26.07 0.87
CA GLY A 1185 -49.57 -24.60 0.94
C GLY A 1185 -49.95 -24.02 2.30
N GLU A 1186 -50.02 -24.87 3.34
CA GLU A 1186 -50.52 -24.54 4.68
C GLU A 1186 -49.40 -24.42 5.74
N PHE A 1187 -48.14 -24.24 5.32
CA PHE A 1187 -46.94 -24.26 6.18
C PHE A 1187 -46.13 -22.95 6.21
#